data_AF-A0A540KAG9-F1
#
_entry.id   AF-A0A540KAG9-F1
#
_cell.length_a   1.000
_cell.length_b   1.000
_cell.length_c   1.000
_cell.angle_alpha   90.00
_cell.angle_beta   90.00
_cell.angle_gamma   90.00
#
_symmetry.space_group_name_H-M   'P 1'
#
loop_
_entity.id
_entity.type
_entity.pdbx_description
1 polymer ?
#
loop_
_entity_poly.entity_id
_entity_poly.type
_entity_poly.pdbx_seq_one_letter_code
_entity_poly.pdbx_strand_id
1 'polypeptide(L)'
;MELVELHFGCLVSEKQFSVLWTAPDVQVKFGTEFKNIYFSFSYDSAVYKLEVSSESIGQMELHSTRDQLRKYLLIQLLGAPRILKQASDRNWVREVDFTPSCCIGQSSAVCLELPYGSVLPNLHDSFLHYQEIEGRFVLERGATFSCNSDHVPIVGPPVGTTLPYRILFKINSLVQHGCVPGQALDVNFYKLVDPSTIAIEYIECALDKLFRLKARCYDPVSWLFQQYREYLACKRIPESPAISLDDGMVYVHRVRVTPSKVYFCGPEVNLSNRVLRKYPEDLDNFLRVSFVDEDLSKIRSKDLCLHTKSNTSAEEGRRTRVYERILSTLRNGIVIGDKKFEFLAFSSSQLREHSVWMFASRSELTAQDIRNWMGDFSNIRNVAKYGARLGQAFSSSRETFNVDRDEIEFIPDVEIKRNGVKYCFSDGIGKISADFAERVARKCGRSSTPSAFQIRIGGYKGVVAVDPKLSKKLALRESMCKYQSNNTALDVLKWSTYQPCFLNRQLITLLSTLGVPDHVFQRKQKQALNQLEGVLTDPSRAKAALETIFQGEATEVLKDMLLCGYKPDAEPFLSLMLQAYCASKLTELRTRTRIFVSSGRSMMGCLDETGTLEYGQVFVQCSHRVISTGTHSNNTSSEDNFIVDGNVVVARNPCLHPGDVRVLTAVNVPALHHMVDCVVFPQKGKRPHPDECSGGDLDGDFYFVSWDSDIIPPQRFRPMNYTPQRPIELEHEVTMEEVAESFTDYIVNDMLGIISNAHTVFADREPQKAMSGRCMKLAKLCSDAVDAPKTGVVVEVPCSLRANQYPDFMEKVDKPTYKSKRVIGKLFRQVKNVELGSHSDSSSIKSFTLGVACKCYDPDMEVDGFEDYIDDAINYKREYDYKLGNLMDYYGIKTESDILSGNITSVSKIFDRRNDIESINYAVRSLKKEARTWFNATQSDSSTDTDDVCAAKASAWYHVTYHPVYWGRCNKGMERDHFLSFPWCVSDKLIQIKRDKTRTRNSLLMADQSGVLLDKFRSMRFPK
;
A
#
# COMPACT_ATOMS: atom_id res chain seq x y z
N MET A 1 3.85 40.16 -10.33
CA MET A 1 4.58 40.98 -9.34
C MET A 1 5.74 41.64 -10.05
N GLU A 2 6.29 42.70 -9.48
CA GLU A 2 7.62 43.21 -9.83
C GLU A 2 8.66 42.08 -9.69
N LEU A 3 9.85 42.29 -10.26
CA LEU A 3 10.97 41.35 -10.13
C LEU A 3 11.44 41.34 -8.67
N VAL A 4 11.63 40.15 -8.11
CA VAL A 4 12.02 39.95 -6.71
C VAL A 4 13.29 39.11 -6.61
N GLU A 5 14.01 39.21 -5.49
CA GLU A 5 15.11 38.27 -5.22
C GLU A 5 14.57 36.99 -4.58
N LEU A 6 15.04 35.84 -5.08
CA LEU A 6 14.65 34.51 -4.63
C LEU A 6 15.85 33.83 -3.97
N HIS A 7 15.72 33.50 -2.69
CA HIS A 7 16.75 32.84 -1.92
C HIS A 7 16.36 31.40 -1.60
N PHE A 8 17.24 30.46 -1.95
CA PHE A 8 17.17 29.06 -1.56
C PHE A 8 18.03 28.83 -0.33
N GLY A 9 17.50 28.14 0.67
CA GLY A 9 18.21 27.93 1.91
C GLY A 9 17.48 27.11 2.96
N CYS A 10 17.92 27.30 4.20
CA CYS A 10 17.36 26.63 5.38
C CYS A 10 17.09 27.65 6.48
N LEU A 11 16.01 27.46 7.24
CA LEU A 11 15.86 28.18 8.51
C LEU A 11 16.82 27.56 9.52
N VAL A 12 17.60 28.41 10.18
CA VAL A 12 18.51 28.01 11.27
C VAL A 12 18.00 28.49 12.63
N SER A 13 17.08 29.45 12.66
CA SER A 13 16.26 29.81 13.81
C SER A 13 14.92 30.37 13.33
N GLU A 14 13.99 30.68 14.24
CA GLU A 14 12.70 31.33 13.90
C GLU A 14 12.88 32.69 13.20
N LYS A 15 14.05 33.32 13.33
CA LYS A 15 14.33 34.68 12.83
C LYS A 15 15.50 34.75 11.83
N GLN A 16 16.17 33.63 11.55
CA GLN A 16 17.35 33.59 10.69
C GLN A 16 17.20 32.55 9.59
N PHE A 17 17.50 33.00 8.37
CA PHE A 17 17.51 32.18 7.18
C PHE A 17 18.92 32.12 6.59
N SER A 18 19.46 30.91 6.52
CA SER A 18 20.75 30.63 5.91
C SER A 18 20.59 30.43 4.41
N VAL A 19 20.97 31.43 3.63
CA VAL A 19 20.92 31.47 2.16
C VAL A 19 22.05 30.64 1.57
N LEU A 20 21.71 29.59 0.83
CA LEU A 20 22.66 28.76 0.06
C LEU A 20 22.86 29.29 -1.36
N TRP A 21 21.80 29.81 -1.98
CA TRP A 21 21.83 30.33 -3.33
C TRP A 21 20.79 31.43 -3.54
N THR A 22 21.10 32.43 -4.37
CA THR A 22 20.22 33.56 -4.69
C THR A 22 20.05 33.70 -6.20
N ALA A 23 18.81 33.86 -6.64
CA ALA A 23 18.48 34.32 -7.99
C ALA A 23 17.97 35.76 -7.94
N PRO A 24 18.63 36.71 -8.63
CA PRO A 24 18.07 38.03 -8.85
C PRO A 24 16.98 37.98 -9.93
N ASP A 25 16.20 39.06 -10.03
CA ASP A 25 15.26 39.30 -11.13
C ASP A 25 14.24 38.18 -11.39
N VAL A 26 13.63 37.64 -10.33
CA VAL A 26 12.66 36.55 -10.43
C VAL A 26 11.25 37.08 -10.64
N GLN A 27 10.59 36.57 -11.68
CA GLN A 27 9.15 36.76 -11.86
C GLN A 27 8.37 35.69 -11.08
N VAL A 28 7.53 36.12 -10.14
CA VAL A 28 6.62 35.24 -9.39
C VAL A 28 5.20 35.31 -9.98
N LYS A 29 4.62 34.15 -10.25
CA LYS A 29 3.21 34.00 -10.66
C LYS A 29 2.52 32.96 -9.78
N PHE A 30 1.41 33.37 -9.18
CA PHE A 30 0.50 32.46 -8.49
C PHE A 30 -0.46 31.85 -9.50
N GLY A 31 -0.53 30.53 -9.54
CA GLY A 31 -1.44 29.78 -10.40
C GLY A 31 -2.90 30.00 -10.03
N THR A 32 -3.81 29.50 -10.87
CA THR A 32 -5.24 29.53 -10.63
C THR A 32 -5.58 28.84 -9.31
N GLU A 33 -6.41 29.48 -8.47
CA GLU A 33 -6.77 29.00 -7.13
C GLU A 33 -5.55 28.77 -6.21
N PHE A 34 -4.42 29.43 -6.47
CA PHE A 34 -3.17 29.29 -5.69
C PHE A 34 -2.61 27.86 -5.60
N LYS A 35 -3.04 26.97 -6.51
CA LYS A 35 -2.61 25.57 -6.51
C LYS A 35 -1.11 25.37 -6.69
N ASN A 36 -0.47 26.25 -7.46
CA ASN A 36 0.96 26.22 -7.74
C ASN A 36 1.54 27.64 -7.68
N ILE A 37 2.79 27.76 -7.24
CA ILE A 37 3.60 28.98 -7.34
C ILE A 37 4.67 28.75 -8.41
N TYR A 38 4.76 29.69 -9.34
CA TYR A 38 5.71 29.65 -10.44
C TYR A 38 6.76 30.75 -10.28
N PHE A 39 8.03 30.35 -10.33
CA PHE A 39 9.17 31.26 -10.40
C PHE A 39 9.76 31.18 -11.80
N SER A 40 10.08 32.30 -12.42
CA SER A 40 10.71 32.32 -13.75
C SER A 40 11.82 33.37 -13.79
N PHE A 41 13.01 32.96 -14.24
CA PHE A 41 14.21 33.80 -14.26
C PHE A 41 15.23 33.24 -15.26
N SER A 42 16.25 34.04 -15.57
CA SER A 42 17.38 33.62 -16.41
C SER A 42 18.61 33.35 -15.55
N TYR A 43 19.32 32.27 -15.82
CA TYR A 43 20.57 31.91 -15.17
C TYR A 43 21.48 31.18 -16.16
N ASP A 44 22.76 31.56 -16.21
CA ASP A 44 23.76 30.97 -17.11
C ASP A 44 23.29 30.85 -18.58
N SER A 45 22.79 31.96 -19.13
CA SER A 45 22.26 32.05 -20.50
C SER A 45 21.05 31.14 -20.83
N ALA A 46 20.43 30.53 -19.82
CA ALA A 46 19.22 29.73 -19.95
C ALA A 46 18.07 30.30 -19.14
N VAL A 47 16.84 30.13 -19.62
CA VAL A 47 15.63 30.53 -18.89
C VAL A 47 15.11 29.32 -18.11
N TYR A 48 14.86 29.52 -16.82
CA TYR A 48 14.34 28.50 -15.93
C TYR A 48 12.95 28.87 -15.44
N LYS A 49 12.15 27.83 -15.20
CA LYS A 49 10.86 27.91 -14.52
C LYS A 49 10.82 26.89 -13.39
N LEU A 50 10.56 27.35 -12.18
CA LEU A 50 10.35 26.50 -11.01
C LEU A 50 8.86 26.45 -10.69
N GLU A 51 8.35 25.25 -10.40
CA GLU A 51 6.97 25.00 -10.00
C GLU A 51 6.95 24.39 -8.59
N VAL A 52 6.32 25.10 -7.66
CA VAL A 52 6.05 24.62 -6.30
C VAL A 52 4.55 24.36 -6.17
N SER A 53 4.16 23.11 -5.95
CA SER A 53 2.77 22.78 -5.63
C SER A 53 2.42 23.28 -4.24
N SER A 54 1.19 23.76 -4.05
CA SER A 54 0.61 24.08 -2.74
C SER A 54 0.73 22.92 -1.75
N GLU A 55 0.71 21.68 -2.23
CA GLU A 55 0.85 20.48 -1.40
C GLU A 55 2.30 20.20 -0.99
N SER A 56 3.28 20.82 -1.68
CA SER A 56 4.70 20.77 -1.33
C SER A 56 5.08 21.90 -0.36
N ILE A 57 4.13 22.74 0.04
CA ILE A 57 4.32 23.84 0.98
C ILE A 57 3.84 23.39 2.36
N GLY A 58 4.74 23.42 3.34
CA GLY A 58 4.40 23.11 4.73
C GLY A 58 3.75 24.30 5.44
N GLN A 59 4.41 25.46 5.35
CA GLN A 59 4.02 26.70 6.01
C GLN A 59 4.48 27.90 5.17
N MET A 60 3.73 29.00 5.22
CA MET A 60 4.11 30.27 4.63
C MET A 60 4.11 31.36 5.69
N GLU A 61 5.18 32.14 5.76
CA GLU A 61 5.34 33.21 6.74
C GLU A 61 5.70 34.51 6.04
N LEU A 62 4.94 35.56 6.28
CA LEU A 62 5.29 36.91 5.85
C LEU A 62 5.91 37.66 7.02
N HIS A 63 7.21 37.93 6.93
CA HIS A 63 7.94 38.72 7.90
C HIS A 63 7.94 40.19 7.48
N SER A 64 7.37 41.04 8.34
CA SER A 64 7.32 42.50 8.16
C SER A 64 8.06 43.20 9.30
N THR A 65 9.10 43.96 8.99
CA THR A 65 9.87 44.75 9.96
C THR A 65 9.40 46.20 9.96
N ARG A 66 9.18 46.79 11.16
CA ARG A 66 8.75 48.20 11.30
C ARG A 66 9.82 49.21 10.85
N ASP A 67 11.09 48.80 10.80
CA ASP A 67 12.26 49.66 10.54
C ASP A 67 13.02 49.35 9.22
N GLN A 68 12.54 48.44 8.36
CA GLN A 68 13.19 48.15 7.07
C GLN A 68 12.26 48.39 5.86
N LEU A 69 12.87 48.78 4.73
CA LEU A 69 12.20 49.01 3.45
C LEU A 69 11.81 47.70 2.71
N ARG A 70 11.90 46.52 3.34
CA ARG A 70 11.75 45.22 2.65
C ARG A 70 10.90 44.26 3.47
N LYS A 71 10.08 43.44 2.77
CA LYS A 71 9.30 42.34 3.37
C LYS A 71 9.87 41.02 2.92
N TYR A 72 9.80 39.99 3.76
CA TYR A 72 10.28 38.65 3.42
C TYR A 72 9.13 37.66 3.42
N LEU A 73 8.86 37.01 2.29
CA LEU A 73 7.90 35.92 2.22
C LEU A 73 8.66 34.60 2.22
N LEU A 74 8.60 33.91 3.36
CA LEU A 74 9.19 32.61 3.56
C LEU A 74 8.20 31.50 3.21
N ILE A 75 8.65 30.54 2.42
CA ILE A 75 7.90 29.36 1.99
C ILE A 75 8.67 28.13 2.45
N GLN A 76 8.14 27.44 3.45
CA GLN A 76 8.73 26.20 3.92
C GLN A 76 8.35 25.05 2.98
N LEU A 77 9.35 24.29 2.52
CA LEU A 77 9.18 23.24 1.52
C LEU A 77 9.15 21.86 2.17
N LEU A 78 8.10 21.09 1.89
CA LEU A 78 8.05 19.64 2.10
C LEU A 78 8.72 18.89 0.95
N GLY A 79 8.58 19.41 -0.27
CA GLY A 79 9.20 18.89 -1.49
C GLY A 79 9.99 19.96 -2.24
N ALA A 80 11.04 19.57 -2.97
CA ALA A 80 11.80 20.51 -3.78
C ALA A 80 10.95 21.05 -4.96
N PRO A 81 11.23 22.25 -5.49
CA PRO A 81 10.53 22.75 -6.66
C PRO A 81 10.79 21.89 -7.89
N ARG A 82 9.78 21.72 -8.75
CA ARG A 82 9.98 21.11 -10.07
C ARG A 82 10.71 22.12 -10.96
N ILE A 83 11.92 21.78 -11.36
CA ILE A 83 12.80 22.57 -12.20
C ILE A 83 12.55 22.28 -13.70
N LEU A 84 12.28 23.32 -14.46
CA LEU A 84 12.09 23.27 -15.90
C LEU A 84 13.07 24.23 -16.59
N LYS A 85 13.79 23.76 -17.61
CA LYS A 85 14.66 24.55 -18.47
C LYS A 85 13.99 24.82 -19.82
N GLN A 86 14.04 26.05 -20.31
CA GLN A 86 13.49 26.38 -21.62
C GLN A 86 14.40 25.82 -22.73
N ALA A 87 13.84 25.00 -23.63
CA ALA A 87 14.54 24.49 -24.81
C ALA A 87 14.16 25.22 -26.10
N SER A 88 12.93 25.75 -26.17
CA SER A 88 12.47 26.64 -27.24
C SER A 88 11.31 27.49 -26.74
N ASP A 89 10.85 28.48 -27.53
CA ASP A 89 9.78 29.42 -27.17
C ASP A 89 8.51 28.78 -26.61
N ARG A 90 8.25 27.50 -26.93
CA ARG A 90 7.06 26.76 -26.48
C ARG A 90 7.35 25.48 -25.70
N ASN A 91 8.62 25.08 -25.56
CA ASN A 91 8.98 23.80 -24.95
C ASN A 91 9.85 23.98 -23.70
N TRP A 92 9.40 23.34 -22.62
CA TRP A 92 10.08 23.24 -21.34
C TRP A 92 10.50 21.80 -21.10
N VAL A 93 11.72 21.62 -20.59
CA VAL A 93 12.35 20.32 -20.34
C VAL A 93 12.55 20.16 -18.84
N ARG A 94 12.21 19.00 -18.29
CA ARG A 94 12.47 18.72 -16.88
C ARG A 94 13.97 18.63 -16.65
N GLU A 95 14.43 19.30 -15.61
CA GLU A 95 15.84 19.45 -15.27
C GLU A 95 16.10 19.00 -13.83
N VAL A 96 17.34 18.63 -13.51
CA VAL A 96 17.78 18.38 -12.13
C VAL A 96 18.31 19.68 -11.52
N ASP A 97 19.00 19.62 -10.39
CA ASP A 97 19.63 20.82 -9.83
C ASP A 97 20.72 21.37 -10.78
N PHE A 98 20.62 22.66 -11.09
CA PHE A 98 21.58 23.41 -11.92
C PHE A 98 22.48 24.32 -11.09
N THR A 99 22.19 24.47 -9.79
CA THR A 99 22.95 25.35 -8.91
C THR A 99 24.28 24.72 -8.52
N PRO A 100 25.32 25.54 -8.26
CA PRO A 100 26.58 25.02 -7.73
C PRO A 100 26.33 24.21 -6.45
N SER A 101 26.97 23.05 -6.35
CA SER A 101 26.84 22.14 -5.20
C SER A 101 25.41 21.67 -4.90
N CYS A 102 24.48 21.74 -5.85
CA CYS A 102 23.09 21.33 -5.70
C CYS A 102 22.37 21.99 -4.50
N CYS A 103 22.44 23.32 -4.42
CA CYS A 103 21.83 24.11 -3.35
C CYS A 103 20.30 23.97 -3.28
N ILE A 104 19.60 23.78 -4.40
CA ILE A 104 18.13 23.61 -4.40
C ILE A 104 17.77 22.30 -3.69
N GLY A 105 18.48 21.21 -4.00
CA GLY A 105 18.26 19.92 -3.36
C GLY A 105 18.54 19.92 -1.85
N GLN A 106 19.46 20.77 -1.39
CA GLN A 106 19.80 20.94 0.03
C GLN A 106 18.86 21.91 0.77
N SER A 107 18.01 22.64 0.06
CA SER A 107 17.14 23.65 0.67
C SER A 107 15.88 23.03 1.29
N SER A 108 15.55 23.49 2.50
CA SER A 108 14.30 23.14 3.21
C SER A 108 13.26 24.24 3.13
N ALA A 109 13.63 25.42 2.62
CA ALA A 109 12.75 26.55 2.43
C ALA A 109 13.26 27.50 1.34
N VAL A 110 12.35 28.35 0.89
CA VAL A 110 12.60 29.41 -0.11
C VAL A 110 12.12 30.72 0.49
N CYS A 111 12.93 31.78 0.36
CA CYS A 111 12.59 33.11 0.84
C CYS A 111 12.55 34.10 -0.32
N LEU A 112 11.48 34.88 -0.41
CA LEU A 112 11.33 35.97 -1.37
C LEU A 112 11.57 37.30 -0.68
N GLU A 113 12.53 38.07 -1.19
CA GLU A 113 12.74 39.45 -0.76
C GLU A 113 11.90 40.39 -1.62
N LEU A 114 10.92 41.03 -0.98
CA LEU A 114 9.90 41.85 -1.65
C LEU A 114 10.21 43.35 -1.50
N PRO A 115 10.14 44.14 -2.59
CA PRO A 115 10.22 45.60 -2.54
C PRO A 115 9.15 46.25 -1.66
N TYR A 116 9.45 47.42 -1.09
CA TYR A 116 8.52 48.22 -0.30
C TYR A 116 7.23 48.52 -1.10
N GLY A 117 6.06 48.20 -0.53
CA GLY A 117 4.77 48.43 -1.18
C GLY A 117 4.27 47.30 -2.09
N SER A 118 4.99 46.18 -2.19
CA SER A 118 4.53 44.99 -2.94
C SER A 118 3.19 44.47 -2.40
N VAL A 119 2.18 44.40 -3.27
CA VAL A 119 0.87 43.82 -2.93
C VAL A 119 0.90 42.32 -3.21
N LEU A 120 0.87 41.52 -2.14
CA LEU A 120 0.65 40.08 -2.23
C LEU A 120 -0.85 39.80 -2.45
N PRO A 121 -1.20 38.72 -3.17
CA PRO A 121 -2.57 38.24 -3.21
C PRO A 121 -3.05 37.85 -1.80
N ASN A 122 -4.37 37.72 -1.60
CA ASN A 122 -4.89 37.25 -0.32
C ASN A 122 -4.51 35.78 -0.07
N LEU A 123 -3.40 35.57 0.64
CA LEU A 123 -2.87 34.25 0.97
C LEU A 123 -3.61 33.60 2.14
N HIS A 124 -4.26 34.39 3.01
CA HIS A 124 -5.02 33.88 4.16
C HIS A 124 -6.16 32.95 3.75
N ASP A 125 -6.91 33.31 2.71
CA ASP A 125 -8.06 32.51 2.24
C ASP A 125 -7.63 31.25 1.48
N SER A 126 -6.37 31.20 1.04
CA SER A 126 -5.88 30.20 0.07
C SER A 126 -4.90 29.20 0.66
N PHE A 127 -4.24 29.52 1.79
CA PHE A 127 -3.28 28.65 2.47
C PHE A 127 -3.63 28.50 3.95
N LEU A 128 -3.87 27.26 4.39
CA LEU A 128 -4.29 26.94 5.76
C LEU A 128 -3.24 27.33 6.84
N HIS A 129 -1.96 27.40 6.46
CA HIS A 129 -0.84 27.64 7.38
C HIS A 129 -0.06 28.91 6.98
N TYR A 130 -0.79 29.97 6.63
CA TYR A 130 -0.21 31.30 6.42
C TYR A 130 -0.21 32.11 7.72
N GLN A 131 0.93 32.72 8.05
CA GLN A 131 1.08 33.58 9.21
C GLN A 131 1.83 34.86 8.86
N GLU A 132 1.43 35.98 9.47
CA GLU A 132 2.17 37.24 9.41
C GLU A 132 2.92 37.45 10.73
N ILE A 133 4.22 37.68 10.64
CA ILE A 133 5.10 37.82 11.80
C ILE A 133 5.71 39.23 11.76
N GLU A 134 5.43 40.03 12.80
CA GLU A 134 6.12 41.30 13.02
C GLU A 134 7.40 41.05 13.81
N GLY A 135 8.56 41.31 13.18
CA GLY A 135 9.84 41.12 13.85
C GLY A 135 11.03 41.14 12.90
N ARG A 136 12.23 41.30 13.46
CA ARG A 136 13.49 41.27 12.69
C ARG A 136 13.72 39.86 12.13
N PHE A 137 13.77 39.76 10.81
CA PHE A 137 14.16 38.57 10.07
C PHE A 137 15.49 38.83 9.35
N VAL A 138 16.45 37.92 9.46
CA VAL A 138 17.82 38.11 8.94
C VAL A 138 18.14 37.05 7.90
N LEU A 139 18.59 37.49 6.72
CA LEU A 139 19.21 36.62 5.72
C LEU A 139 20.72 36.59 5.95
N GLU A 140 21.28 35.42 6.16
CA GLU A 140 22.72 35.21 6.35
C GLU A 140 23.25 34.28 5.26
N ARG A 141 24.49 34.49 4.83
CA ARG A 141 25.12 33.62 3.83
C ARG A 141 25.49 32.29 4.49
N GLY A 142 24.86 31.22 4.03
CA GLY A 142 25.10 29.86 4.48
C GLY A 142 26.15 29.10 3.68
N ALA A 143 26.60 27.98 4.25
CA ALA A 143 27.40 26.97 3.55
C ALA A 143 26.54 25.73 3.26
N THR A 144 26.87 25.03 2.17
CA THR A 144 26.33 23.70 1.87
C THR A 144 26.87 22.68 2.87
N PHE A 145 26.08 21.64 3.14
CA PHE A 145 26.37 20.65 4.19
C PHE A 145 26.31 19.20 3.71
N SER A 146 25.91 18.97 2.45
CA SER A 146 25.92 17.63 1.86
C SER A 146 27.36 17.15 1.63
N CYS A 147 27.68 15.94 2.05
CA CYS A 147 28.97 15.30 1.79
C CYS A 147 29.03 14.59 0.43
N ASN A 148 27.88 14.38 -0.22
CA ASN A 148 27.76 13.76 -1.54
C ASN A 148 27.10 14.75 -2.52
N SER A 149 27.68 14.95 -3.70
CA SER A 149 27.15 15.82 -4.76
C SER A 149 26.10 15.13 -5.63
N ASP A 150 26.17 13.81 -5.76
CA ASP A 150 25.27 13.02 -6.63
C ASP A 150 23.93 12.81 -5.93
N HIS A 151 23.94 12.60 -4.61
CA HIS A 151 22.77 12.36 -3.78
C HIS A 151 22.71 13.41 -2.67
N VAL A 152 21.98 14.50 -2.90
CA VAL A 152 21.80 15.58 -1.92
C VAL A 152 20.40 15.57 -1.27
N PRO A 153 20.24 16.05 -0.04
CA PRO A 153 21.30 16.20 0.95
C PRO A 153 21.60 14.83 1.58
N ILE A 154 22.87 14.41 1.56
CA ILE A 154 23.38 13.36 2.44
C ILE A 154 24.39 14.00 3.38
N VAL A 155 24.18 13.87 4.68
CA VAL A 155 25.09 14.32 5.73
C VAL A 155 25.90 13.16 6.28
N GLY A 156 27.12 13.45 6.68
CA GLY A 156 28.05 12.49 7.27
C GLY A 156 28.71 13.05 8.53
N PRO A 157 29.17 12.17 9.43
CA PRO A 157 29.92 12.59 10.60
C PRO A 157 31.28 13.22 10.21
N PRO A 158 31.91 13.98 11.11
CA PRO A 158 33.25 14.53 10.90
C PRO A 158 34.28 13.44 10.63
N VAL A 159 35.34 13.78 9.90
CA VAL A 159 36.43 12.86 9.56
C VAL A 159 36.97 12.19 10.84
N GLY A 160 37.02 10.85 10.83
CA GLY A 160 37.50 10.04 11.95
C GLY A 160 36.42 9.55 12.93
N THR A 161 35.17 10.00 12.78
CA THR A 161 34.02 9.48 13.56
C THR A 161 33.23 8.49 12.70
N THR A 162 32.97 7.29 13.21
CA THR A 162 32.17 6.27 12.52
C THR A 162 30.90 6.02 13.33
N LEU A 163 29.74 6.19 12.69
CA LEU A 163 28.45 5.92 13.33
C LEU A 163 27.81 4.67 12.72
N PRO A 164 27.03 3.91 13.50
CA PRO A 164 26.20 2.85 12.97
C PRO A 164 25.28 3.34 11.86
N TYR A 165 25.12 2.52 10.83
CA TYR A 165 24.27 2.79 9.68
C TYR A 165 22.87 3.26 10.06
N ARG A 166 22.22 2.63 11.05
CA ARG A 166 20.85 2.96 11.50
C ARG A 166 20.74 4.40 12.03
N ILE A 167 21.70 4.81 12.85
CA ILE A 167 21.76 6.15 13.42
C ILE A 167 21.98 7.18 12.30
N LEU A 168 22.97 6.93 11.42
CA LEU A 168 23.28 7.84 10.32
C LEU A 168 22.11 7.95 9.33
N PHE A 169 21.42 6.85 9.06
CA PHE A 169 20.22 6.83 8.22
C PHE A 169 19.12 7.73 8.82
N LYS A 170 18.88 7.63 10.13
CA LYS A 170 17.89 8.46 10.83
C LYS A 170 18.26 9.94 10.85
N ILE A 171 19.54 10.28 11.06
CA ILE A 171 20.03 11.67 11.00
C ILE A 171 19.78 12.26 9.61
N ASN A 172 20.11 11.52 8.56
CA ASN A 172 19.82 11.93 7.18
C ASN A 172 18.32 12.15 6.96
N SER A 173 17.49 11.24 7.47
CA SER A 173 16.03 11.37 7.40
C SER A 173 15.53 12.66 8.08
N LEU A 174 16.05 13.01 9.26
CA LEU A 174 15.70 14.24 9.99
C LEU A 174 15.99 15.50 9.17
N VAL A 175 17.17 15.58 8.54
CA VAL A 175 17.58 16.74 7.73
C VAL A 175 16.73 16.84 6.47
N GLN A 176 16.52 15.73 5.76
CA GLN A 176 15.82 15.70 4.47
C GLN A 176 14.33 16.08 4.58
N HIS A 177 13.71 15.77 5.73
CA HIS A 177 12.34 16.15 6.07
C HIS A 177 12.24 17.49 6.82
N GLY A 178 13.37 18.20 6.98
CA GLY A 178 13.39 19.54 7.57
C GLY A 178 13.10 19.58 9.07
N CYS A 179 13.29 18.47 9.79
CA CYS A 179 13.13 18.41 11.26
C CYS A 179 14.27 19.14 11.97
N VAL A 180 15.49 19.02 11.44
CA VAL A 180 16.71 19.64 11.96
C VAL A 180 17.46 20.31 10.80
N PRO A 181 18.00 21.53 10.97
CA PRO A 181 18.83 22.17 9.96
C PRO A 181 20.14 21.39 9.75
N GLY A 182 20.53 21.13 8.50
CA GLY A 182 21.80 20.44 8.22
C GLY A 182 23.03 21.20 8.75
N GLN A 183 22.97 22.53 8.80
CA GLN A 183 24.01 23.39 9.37
C GLN A 183 24.15 23.25 10.89
N ALA A 184 23.14 22.72 11.60
CA ALA A 184 23.16 22.55 13.05
C ALA A 184 23.87 21.24 13.49
N LEU A 185 24.27 20.39 12.54
CA LEU A 185 24.93 19.10 12.83
C LEU A 185 26.43 19.29 13.00
N ASP A 186 26.82 19.89 14.13
CA ASP A 186 28.22 20.13 14.47
C ASP A 186 28.91 18.89 15.11
N VAL A 187 30.18 19.04 15.47
CA VAL A 187 30.97 17.98 16.12
C VAL A 187 30.34 17.56 17.46
N ASN A 188 29.67 18.46 18.18
CA ASN A 188 29.04 18.15 19.46
C ASN A 188 27.77 17.32 19.28
N PHE A 189 26.98 17.63 18.25
CA PHE A 189 25.84 16.81 17.86
C PHE A 189 26.29 15.36 17.61
N TYR A 190 27.32 15.17 16.78
CA TYR A 190 27.81 13.84 16.44
C TYR A 190 28.38 13.07 17.64
N LYS A 191 28.96 13.75 18.62
CA LYS A 191 29.34 13.12 19.91
C LYS A 191 28.13 12.64 20.70
N LEU A 192 27.03 13.40 20.72
CA LEU A 192 25.80 13.03 21.45
C LEU A 192 25.00 11.90 20.80
N VAL A 193 25.33 11.54 19.55
CA VAL A 193 24.73 10.40 18.84
C VAL A 193 25.75 9.28 18.60
N ASP A 194 26.89 9.32 19.29
CA ASP A 194 27.92 8.28 19.24
C ASP A 194 27.62 7.19 20.28
N PRO A 195 27.35 5.94 19.86
CA PRO A 195 27.03 4.84 20.76
C PRO A 195 28.19 4.44 21.69
N SER A 196 29.42 4.89 21.41
CA SER A 196 30.55 4.71 22.34
C SER A 196 30.43 5.57 23.60
N THR A 197 29.58 6.61 23.58
CA THR A 197 29.40 7.55 24.68
C THR A 197 28.01 7.52 25.30
N ILE A 198 26.97 7.30 24.50
CA ILE A 198 25.57 7.25 24.93
C ILE A 198 25.00 5.88 24.56
N ALA A 199 24.15 5.30 25.42
CA ALA A 199 23.46 4.05 25.11
C ALA A 199 22.66 4.16 23.80
N ILE A 200 22.78 3.15 22.92
CA ILE A 200 22.18 3.18 21.58
C ILE A 200 20.67 3.34 21.63
N GLU A 201 20.01 2.74 22.62
CA GLU A 201 18.56 2.81 22.83
C GLU A 201 18.11 4.25 23.11
N TYR A 202 18.94 5.03 23.82
CA TYR A 202 18.65 6.42 24.12
C TYR A 202 18.76 7.27 22.86
N ILE A 203 19.79 7.02 22.04
CA ILE A 203 20.00 7.71 20.77
C ILE A 203 18.84 7.43 19.82
N GLU A 204 18.50 6.16 19.60
CA GLU A 204 17.42 5.77 18.69
C GLU A 204 16.08 6.39 19.14
N CYS A 205 15.73 6.30 20.42
CA CYS A 205 14.50 6.89 20.95
C CYS A 205 14.48 8.43 20.82
N ALA A 206 15.61 9.10 21.09
CA ALA A 206 15.71 10.56 20.99
C ALA A 206 15.60 11.04 19.54
N LEU A 207 16.28 10.40 18.58
CA LEU A 207 16.18 10.73 17.16
C LEU A 207 14.77 10.46 16.61
N ASP A 208 14.10 9.42 17.09
CA ASP A 208 12.72 9.15 16.73
C ASP A 208 11.76 10.22 17.27
N LYS A 209 11.97 10.69 18.49
CA LYS A 209 11.21 11.82 19.05
C LYS A 209 11.46 13.11 18.28
N LEU A 210 12.71 13.41 17.91
CA LEU A 210 13.04 14.59 17.08
C LEU A 210 12.26 14.60 15.76
N PHE A 211 12.14 13.44 15.10
CA PHE A 211 11.44 13.33 13.82
C PHE A 211 9.94 13.65 13.93
N ARG A 212 9.38 13.46 15.13
CA ARG A 212 7.94 13.59 15.41
C ARG A 212 7.58 14.97 16.00
N LEU A 213 8.56 15.82 16.28
CA LEU A 213 8.29 17.18 16.74
C LEU A 213 7.52 17.92 15.65
N LYS A 214 6.38 18.52 16.00
CA LYS A 214 5.61 19.40 15.09
C LYS A 214 6.41 20.65 14.72
N ALA A 215 7.20 21.14 15.67
CA ALA A 215 8.11 22.26 15.48
C ALA A 215 9.51 21.76 15.09
N ARG A 216 10.19 22.56 14.27
CA ARG A 216 11.58 22.28 13.88
C ARG A 216 12.51 22.46 15.06
N CYS A 217 13.50 21.58 15.19
CA CYS A 217 14.51 21.66 16.23
C CYS A 217 15.75 22.40 15.69
N TYR A 218 15.84 23.70 15.95
CA TYR A 218 16.95 24.54 15.52
C TYR A 218 18.25 24.31 16.31
N ASP A 219 18.15 23.91 17.58
CA ASP A 219 19.28 23.55 18.45
C ASP A 219 19.16 22.08 18.91
N PRO A 220 19.54 21.12 18.04
CA PRO A 220 19.45 19.70 18.35
C PRO A 220 20.39 19.27 19.49
N VAL A 221 21.50 19.98 19.70
CA VAL A 221 22.49 19.65 20.74
C VAL A 221 21.90 19.87 22.14
N SER A 222 21.37 21.06 22.38
CA SER A 222 20.72 21.37 23.67
C SER A 222 19.50 20.47 23.92
N TRP A 223 18.72 20.20 22.86
CA TRP A 223 17.55 19.33 22.96
C TRP A 223 17.93 17.90 23.34
N LEU A 224 18.92 17.29 22.66
CA LEU A 224 19.38 15.93 22.98
C LEU A 224 19.90 15.84 24.41
N PHE A 225 20.68 16.83 24.84
CA PHE A 225 21.22 16.87 26.20
C PHE A 225 20.11 16.92 27.26
N GLN A 226 19.07 17.73 27.03
CA GLN A 226 17.91 17.78 27.92
C GLN A 226 17.15 16.44 27.93
N GLN A 227 16.91 15.84 26.77
CA GLN A 227 16.20 14.56 26.69
C GLN A 227 16.96 13.42 27.38
N TYR A 228 18.29 13.35 27.22
CA TYR A 228 19.08 12.35 27.93
C TYR A 228 19.06 12.56 29.45
N ARG A 229 19.03 13.81 29.93
CA ARG A 229 18.81 14.09 31.36
C ARG A 229 17.46 13.60 31.85
N GLU A 230 16.40 13.79 31.07
CA GLU A 230 15.07 13.28 31.39
C GLU A 230 15.06 11.75 31.46
N TYR A 231 15.75 11.05 30.54
CA TYR A 231 15.88 9.59 30.56
C TYR A 231 16.61 9.09 31.81
N LEU A 232 17.72 9.74 32.16
CA LEU A 232 18.48 9.41 33.36
C LEU A 232 17.67 9.66 34.65
N ALA A 233 16.84 10.71 34.69
CA ALA A 233 16.00 11.03 35.82
C ALA A 233 14.84 10.01 36.00
N CYS A 234 14.32 9.44 34.91
CA CYS A 234 13.17 8.53 34.95
C CYS A 234 13.49 7.11 35.43
N LYS A 235 14.77 6.73 35.66
CA LYS A 235 15.26 5.39 36.06
C LYS A 235 14.82 4.20 35.16
N ARG A 236 13.97 4.42 34.16
CA ARG A 236 13.49 3.42 33.19
C ARG A 236 14.12 3.73 31.84
N ILE A 237 14.76 2.73 31.23
CA ILE A 237 15.28 2.81 29.86
C ILE A 237 14.10 3.13 28.93
N PRO A 238 14.18 4.15 28.05
CA PRO A 238 13.16 4.40 27.06
C PRO A 238 12.96 3.15 26.20
N GLU A 239 11.74 2.65 26.14
CA GLU A 239 11.40 1.49 25.33
C GLU A 239 11.55 1.83 23.84
N SER A 240 12.04 0.85 23.07
CA SER A 240 12.28 1.03 21.64
C SER A 240 10.98 1.38 20.92
N PRO A 241 10.99 2.37 20.00
CA PRO A 241 9.83 2.67 19.17
C PRO A 241 9.54 1.56 18.14
N ALA A 242 10.45 0.60 17.96
CA ALA A 242 10.28 -0.53 17.07
C ALA A 242 9.20 -1.50 17.59
N ILE A 243 8.48 -2.11 16.66
CA ILE A 243 7.44 -3.11 16.92
C ILE A 243 8.10 -4.48 16.83
N SER A 244 7.74 -5.39 17.75
CA SER A 244 8.15 -6.78 17.65
C SER A 244 7.50 -7.42 16.43
N LEU A 245 8.32 -7.83 15.46
CA LEU A 245 7.83 -8.34 14.19
C LEU A 245 7.26 -9.75 14.28
N ASP A 246 6.24 -10.02 13.46
CA ASP A 246 5.71 -11.36 13.23
C ASP A 246 6.70 -12.27 12.48
N ASP A 247 6.58 -13.59 12.68
CA ASP A 247 7.38 -14.58 11.95
C ASP A 247 7.26 -14.37 10.43
N GLY A 248 8.41 -14.25 9.78
CA GLY A 248 8.52 -14.01 8.34
C GLY A 248 8.44 -12.53 7.92
N MET A 249 8.33 -11.59 8.86
CA MET A 249 8.44 -10.15 8.58
C MET A 249 9.87 -9.64 8.84
N VAL A 250 10.26 -8.59 8.13
CA VAL A 250 11.58 -7.94 8.26
C VAL A 250 11.46 -6.43 8.14
N TYR A 251 12.37 -5.72 8.81
CA TYR A 251 12.54 -4.28 8.67
C TYR A 251 13.43 -3.97 7.47
N VAL A 252 12.98 -3.07 6.59
CA VAL A 252 13.72 -2.68 5.38
C VAL A 252 13.77 -1.17 5.25
N HIS A 253 14.98 -0.62 5.08
CA HIS A 253 15.17 0.80 4.80
C HIS A 253 14.86 1.12 3.33
N ARG A 254 14.30 2.32 3.09
CA ARG A 254 13.95 2.78 1.75
C ARG A 254 14.55 4.16 1.48
N VAL A 255 15.17 4.35 0.32
CA VAL A 255 15.57 5.67 -0.18
C VAL A 255 14.72 6.06 -1.39
N ARG A 256 14.12 7.24 -1.37
CA ARG A 256 13.45 7.82 -2.53
C ARG A 256 14.34 8.85 -3.20
N VAL A 257 14.53 8.70 -4.50
CA VAL A 257 15.35 9.60 -5.31
C VAL A 257 14.41 10.44 -6.18
N THR A 258 14.41 11.75 -5.98
CA THR A 258 13.75 12.72 -6.85
C THR A 258 14.75 13.36 -7.81
N PRO A 259 14.29 14.07 -8.86
CA PRO A 259 15.18 14.83 -9.74
C PRO A 259 16.12 15.79 -8.99
N SER A 260 15.67 16.41 -7.91
CA SER A 260 16.45 17.41 -7.16
C SER A 260 17.08 16.90 -5.86
N LYS A 261 16.50 15.93 -5.15
CA LYS A 261 17.05 15.46 -3.86
C LYS A 261 16.75 14.00 -3.52
N VAL A 262 17.18 13.52 -2.35
CA VAL A 262 16.89 12.18 -1.82
C VAL A 262 16.18 12.25 -0.46
N TYR A 263 15.37 11.23 -0.17
CA TYR A 263 14.65 11.07 1.11
C TYR A 263 14.86 9.67 1.67
N PHE A 264 15.27 9.61 2.93
CA PHE A 264 15.52 8.40 3.68
C PHE A 264 14.28 8.08 4.50
N CYS A 265 13.68 6.92 4.23
CA CYS A 265 12.42 6.47 4.80
C CYS A 265 12.59 5.13 5.51
N GLY A 266 11.87 4.97 6.61
CA GLY A 266 11.76 3.69 7.31
C GLY A 266 12.68 3.61 8.55
N PRO A 267 12.99 2.40 9.01
CA PRO A 267 12.71 1.12 8.36
C PRO A 267 11.20 0.78 8.31
N GLU A 268 10.75 0.21 7.20
CA GLU A 268 9.36 -0.24 7.00
C GLU A 268 9.21 -1.74 7.28
N VAL A 269 8.05 -2.17 7.77
CA VAL A 269 7.73 -3.60 7.95
C VAL A 269 7.34 -4.20 6.61
N ASN A 270 8.06 -5.23 6.16
CA ASN A 270 7.74 -5.95 4.94
C ASN A 270 7.71 -7.47 5.17
N LEU A 271 6.86 -8.17 4.41
CA LEU A 271 6.94 -9.61 4.30
C LEU A 271 8.26 -9.98 3.63
N SER A 272 9.01 -10.87 4.28
CA SER A 272 10.32 -11.30 3.81
C SER A 272 10.25 -12.03 2.46
N ASN A 273 11.41 -12.17 1.84
CA ASN A 273 11.59 -12.89 0.58
C ASN A 273 12.74 -13.88 0.73
N ARG A 274 12.93 -14.72 -0.29
CA ARG A 274 13.92 -15.80 -0.27
C ARG A 274 15.34 -15.29 -0.02
N VAL A 275 15.70 -14.13 -0.58
CA VAL A 275 17.04 -13.53 -0.42
C VAL A 275 17.23 -13.01 1.01
N LEU A 276 16.30 -12.21 1.51
CA LEU A 276 16.40 -11.66 2.86
C LEU A 276 16.40 -12.74 3.95
N ARG A 277 15.67 -13.85 3.75
CA ARG A 277 15.72 -15.01 4.65
C ARG A 277 17.05 -15.74 4.64
N LYS A 278 17.74 -15.77 3.49
CA LYS A 278 19.04 -16.42 3.36
C LYS A 278 20.16 -15.63 4.06
N TYR A 279 20.04 -14.30 4.09
CA TYR A 279 21.04 -13.39 4.63
C TYR A 279 20.48 -12.50 5.76
N PRO A 280 20.04 -13.09 6.89
CA PRO A 280 19.41 -12.33 7.98
C PRO A 280 20.39 -11.40 8.70
N GLU A 281 21.68 -11.74 8.76
CA GLU A 281 22.73 -10.90 9.36
C GLU A 281 23.06 -9.66 8.51
N ASP A 282 22.73 -9.70 7.22
CA ASP A 282 23.03 -8.65 6.25
C ASP A 282 21.81 -7.77 5.94
N LEU A 283 20.73 -7.81 6.75
CA LEU A 283 19.51 -7.01 6.51
C LEU A 283 19.79 -5.52 6.40
N ASP A 284 20.72 -4.98 7.21
CA ASP A 284 21.15 -3.58 7.14
C ASP A 284 22.04 -3.26 5.93
N ASN A 285 22.39 -4.26 5.11
CA ASN A 285 23.10 -4.11 3.85
C ASN A 285 22.14 -4.15 2.65
N PHE A 286 20.85 -4.45 2.84
CA PHE A 286 19.83 -4.32 1.81
C PHE A 286 19.13 -2.96 1.87
N LEU A 287 19.00 -2.32 0.71
CA LEU A 287 18.33 -1.04 0.58
C LEU A 287 17.31 -1.07 -0.56
N ARG A 288 16.08 -0.63 -0.28
CA ARG A 288 15.07 -0.44 -1.33
C ARG A 288 15.17 0.99 -1.88
N VAL A 289 15.39 1.16 -3.17
CA VAL A 289 15.44 2.48 -3.80
C VAL A 289 14.21 2.69 -4.68
N SER A 290 13.59 3.87 -4.65
CA SER A 290 12.44 4.22 -5.49
C SER A 290 12.65 5.56 -6.18
N PHE A 291 12.36 5.64 -7.48
CA PHE A 291 12.48 6.85 -8.29
C PHE A 291 11.11 7.51 -8.44
N VAL A 292 10.98 8.75 -7.96
CA VAL A 292 9.70 9.50 -7.93
C VAL A 292 9.94 10.96 -8.34
N ASP A 293 8.91 11.70 -8.76
CA ASP A 293 9.02 13.16 -9.00
C ASP A 293 8.91 13.94 -7.68
N GLU A 294 9.04 15.26 -7.69
CA GLU A 294 9.08 16.07 -6.45
C GLU A 294 7.77 16.06 -5.64
N ASP A 295 6.65 15.76 -6.30
CA ASP A 295 5.35 15.55 -5.66
C ASP A 295 5.18 14.10 -5.16
N LEU A 296 6.27 13.32 -5.21
CA LEU A 296 6.38 11.90 -4.84
C LEU A 296 5.49 10.97 -5.69
N SER A 297 4.94 11.49 -6.79
CA SER A 297 4.27 10.69 -7.81
C SER A 297 5.29 10.02 -8.74
N LYS A 298 4.82 9.11 -9.59
CA LYS A 298 5.68 8.47 -10.60
C LYS A 298 6.21 9.52 -11.59
N ILE A 299 7.49 9.38 -11.92
CA ILE A 299 8.13 10.20 -12.95
C ILE A 299 7.43 9.92 -14.29
N ARG A 300 7.11 10.99 -15.03
CA ARG A 300 6.38 10.86 -16.30
C ARG A 300 7.38 10.68 -17.44
N SER A 301 6.99 9.90 -18.44
CA SER A 301 7.77 9.70 -19.68
C SER A 301 8.32 11.00 -20.29
N LYS A 302 7.48 12.05 -20.38
CA LYS A 302 7.85 13.38 -20.91
C LYS A 302 8.92 14.12 -20.09
N ASP A 303 9.11 13.73 -18.83
CA ASP A 303 10.09 14.32 -17.93
C ASP A 303 11.46 13.63 -18.08
N LEU A 304 11.51 12.47 -18.75
CA LEU A 304 12.72 11.69 -18.99
C LEU A 304 13.25 11.83 -20.42
N CYS A 305 12.36 12.06 -21.40
CA CYS A 305 12.71 12.15 -22.81
C CYS A 305 12.07 13.36 -23.53
N LEU A 306 12.84 13.97 -24.43
CA LEU A 306 12.41 15.02 -25.34
C LEU A 306 11.64 14.45 -26.52
N HIS A 307 10.34 14.76 -26.63
CA HIS A 307 9.54 14.46 -27.82
C HIS A 307 9.56 15.64 -28.81
N THR A 308 10.67 15.83 -29.53
CA THR A 308 10.70 16.71 -30.70
C THR A 308 10.22 15.97 -31.95
N LYS A 309 9.48 16.66 -32.83
CA LYS A 309 8.93 16.10 -34.07
C LYS A 309 9.99 15.94 -35.19
N SER A 310 11.25 15.64 -34.88
CA SER A 310 12.31 15.52 -35.89
C SER A 310 12.63 14.04 -36.17
N ASN A 311 12.45 13.63 -37.42
CA ASN A 311 12.76 12.30 -37.97
C ASN A 311 14.28 12.05 -38.14
N THR A 312 15.09 12.30 -37.11
CA THR A 312 16.52 11.96 -37.13
C THR A 312 16.86 10.98 -36.01
N SER A 313 17.57 9.93 -36.40
CA SER A 313 17.83 8.65 -35.73
C SER A 313 18.95 8.69 -34.68
N ALA A 314 19.19 9.83 -34.02
CA ALA A 314 20.13 9.89 -32.90
C ALA A 314 19.34 9.80 -31.59
N GLU A 315 19.24 8.58 -31.03
CA GLU A 315 18.49 8.31 -29.79
C GLU A 315 19.16 8.89 -28.53
N GLU A 316 20.49 9.08 -28.55
CA GLU A 316 21.27 9.60 -27.41
C GLU A 316 21.00 11.07 -27.08
N GLY A 317 20.64 11.90 -28.07
CA GLY A 317 20.36 13.33 -27.87
C GLY A 317 18.97 13.66 -27.29
N ARG A 318 18.16 12.65 -26.94
CA ARG A 318 16.76 12.84 -26.48
C ARG A 318 16.57 12.65 -24.98
N ARG A 319 17.55 12.09 -24.26
CA ARG A 319 17.44 11.84 -22.83
C ARG A 319 17.67 13.12 -22.04
N THR A 320 16.93 13.29 -20.96
CA THR A 320 17.06 14.45 -20.05
C THR A 320 18.07 14.14 -18.94
N ARG A 321 18.55 15.18 -18.23
CA ARG A 321 19.38 14.98 -17.04
C ARG A 321 18.67 14.21 -15.91
N VAL A 322 17.33 14.17 -15.92
CA VAL A 322 16.56 13.33 -15.00
C VAL A 322 16.76 11.84 -15.31
N TYR A 323 16.76 11.47 -16.60
CA TYR A 323 17.09 10.10 -17.03
C TYR A 323 18.51 9.73 -16.62
N GLU A 324 19.48 10.62 -16.88
CA GLU A 324 20.87 10.42 -16.49
C GLU A 324 21.05 10.25 -14.99
N ARG A 325 20.31 11.01 -14.17
CA ARG A 325 20.33 10.89 -12.70
C ARG A 325 19.85 9.52 -12.21
N ILE A 326 18.81 8.96 -12.81
CA ILE A 326 18.32 7.61 -12.46
C ILE A 326 19.38 6.59 -12.83
N LEU A 327 19.88 6.66 -14.07
CA LEU A 327 20.85 5.72 -14.59
C LEU A 327 22.19 5.78 -13.84
N SER A 328 22.68 6.98 -13.52
CA SER A 328 23.90 7.18 -12.74
C SER A 328 23.74 6.67 -11.31
N THR A 329 22.57 6.82 -10.70
CA THR A 329 22.28 6.23 -9.38
C THR A 329 22.37 4.70 -9.43
N LEU A 330 21.84 4.07 -10.48
CA LEU A 330 21.93 2.61 -10.63
C LEU A 330 23.35 2.13 -10.90
N ARG A 331 24.11 2.85 -11.73
CA ARG A 331 25.50 2.49 -12.10
C ARG A 331 26.50 2.74 -10.97
N ASN A 332 26.42 3.91 -10.34
CA ASN A 332 27.42 4.35 -9.34
C ASN A 332 27.07 3.87 -7.92
N GLY A 333 25.80 3.59 -7.66
CA GLY A 333 25.28 3.26 -6.33
C GLY A 333 25.06 4.47 -5.43
N ILE A 334 24.69 4.21 -4.18
CA ILE A 334 24.46 5.24 -3.15
C ILE A 334 25.40 4.97 -1.96
N VAL A 335 26.14 5.98 -1.52
CA VAL A 335 27.03 5.87 -0.35
C VAL A 335 26.34 6.47 0.88
N ILE A 336 26.27 5.69 1.96
CA ILE A 336 25.71 6.09 3.26
C ILE A 336 26.70 5.66 4.34
N GLY A 337 27.45 6.61 4.88
CA GLY A 337 28.52 6.31 5.83
C GLY A 337 29.61 5.46 5.21
N ASP A 338 29.89 4.32 5.83
CA ASP A 338 30.86 3.31 5.38
C ASP A 338 30.29 2.35 4.32
N LYS A 339 28.97 2.37 4.08
CA LYS A 339 28.30 1.45 3.15
C LYS A 339 28.12 2.08 1.78
N LYS A 340 28.53 1.36 0.73
CA LYS A 340 28.21 1.67 -0.68
C LYS A 340 27.20 0.67 -1.22
N PHE A 341 25.97 1.12 -1.43
CA PHE A 341 24.87 0.31 -1.96
C PHE A 341 24.90 0.30 -3.49
N GLU A 342 25.17 -0.85 -4.08
CA GLU A 342 25.17 -1.07 -5.53
C GLU A 342 23.88 -1.75 -6.01
N PHE A 343 23.51 -1.52 -7.27
CA PHE A 343 22.31 -2.12 -7.86
C PHE A 343 22.33 -3.65 -7.74
N LEU A 344 21.26 -4.27 -7.25
CA LEU A 344 21.18 -5.72 -7.07
C LEU A 344 20.22 -6.38 -8.07
N ALA A 345 18.92 -6.04 -7.99
CA ALA A 345 17.85 -6.62 -8.81
C ALA A 345 16.53 -5.83 -8.66
N PHE A 346 15.51 -6.19 -9.45
CA PHE A 346 14.13 -5.74 -9.27
C PHE A 346 13.14 -6.82 -9.68
N SER A 347 12.02 -6.95 -8.97
CA SER A 347 10.88 -7.79 -9.37
C SER A 347 9.92 -7.04 -10.31
N SER A 348 8.98 -7.75 -10.95
CA SER A 348 8.00 -7.11 -11.85
C SER A 348 7.05 -6.14 -11.15
N SER A 349 6.75 -6.32 -9.86
CA SER A 349 6.01 -5.32 -9.08
C SER A 349 6.84 -4.07 -8.87
N GLN A 350 8.10 -4.25 -8.45
CA GLN A 350 9.04 -3.16 -8.20
C GLN A 350 9.33 -2.34 -9.46
N LEU A 351 9.49 -3.00 -10.62
CA LEU A 351 9.64 -2.34 -11.91
C LEU A 351 8.45 -1.39 -12.21
N ARG A 352 7.22 -1.84 -12.00
CA ARG A 352 6.01 -1.00 -12.16
C ARG A 352 5.98 0.14 -11.15
N GLU A 353 6.63 0.01 -10.01
CA GLU A 353 6.73 1.02 -8.96
C GLU A 353 7.94 1.94 -9.13
N HIS A 354 8.72 1.74 -10.20
CA HIS A 354 9.98 2.45 -10.43
C HIS A 354 10.93 2.26 -9.23
N SER A 355 11.03 1.04 -8.71
CA SER A 355 11.85 0.68 -7.55
C SER A 355 12.78 -0.50 -7.81
N VAL A 356 13.88 -0.56 -7.05
CA VAL A 356 14.93 -1.58 -7.13
C VAL A 356 15.43 -1.98 -5.75
N TRP A 357 16.07 -3.14 -5.67
CA TRP A 357 16.94 -3.52 -4.55
C TRP A 357 18.37 -3.12 -4.84
N MET A 358 19.05 -2.61 -3.82
CA MET A 358 20.49 -2.39 -3.78
C MET A 358 21.10 -3.14 -2.60
N PHE A 359 22.38 -3.47 -2.69
CA PHE A 359 23.13 -4.17 -1.65
C PHE A 359 24.45 -3.49 -1.36
N ALA A 360 24.81 -3.37 -0.08
CA ALA A 360 26.12 -2.90 0.34
C ALA A 360 27.08 -4.07 0.52
N SER A 361 27.97 -4.27 -0.45
CA SER A 361 28.96 -5.34 -0.45
C SER A 361 29.96 -5.22 0.71
N ARG A 362 30.34 -6.36 1.29
CA ARG A 362 31.41 -6.49 2.29
C ARG A 362 32.42 -7.55 1.84
N SER A 363 33.55 -7.66 2.55
CA SER A 363 34.65 -8.55 2.17
C SER A 363 34.27 -10.00 1.91
N GLU A 364 33.24 -10.52 2.59
CA GLU A 364 32.80 -11.92 2.51
C GLU A 364 31.58 -12.13 1.59
N LEU A 365 30.86 -11.07 1.24
CA LEU A 365 29.60 -11.17 0.50
C LEU A 365 29.42 -9.93 -0.40
N THR A 366 29.40 -10.19 -1.70
CA THR A 366 29.14 -9.15 -2.71
C THR A 366 27.75 -9.28 -3.32
N ALA A 367 27.26 -8.23 -3.98
CA ALA A 367 26.01 -8.30 -4.75
C ALA A 367 26.07 -9.40 -5.82
N GLN A 368 27.24 -9.62 -6.42
CA GLN A 368 27.42 -10.67 -7.43
C GLN A 368 27.30 -12.08 -6.82
N ASP A 369 27.82 -12.30 -5.62
CA ASP A 369 27.68 -13.59 -4.92
C ASP A 369 26.21 -13.92 -4.64
N ILE A 370 25.41 -12.92 -4.24
CA ILE A 370 23.97 -13.07 -4.05
C ILE A 370 23.30 -13.43 -5.38
N ARG A 371 23.63 -12.76 -6.50
CA ARG A 371 23.08 -13.09 -7.83
C ARG A 371 23.44 -14.50 -8.27
N ASN A 372 24.69 -14.92 -8.07
CA ASN A 372 25.17 -16.26 -8.38
C ASN A 372 24.41 -17.32 -7.55
N TRP A 373 24.09 -17.00 -6.30
CA TRP A 373 23.29 -17.87 -5.44
C TRP A 373 21.82 -18.01 -5.89
N MET A 374 21.22 -16.97 -6.50
CA MET A 374 19.82 -16.99 -6.93
C MET A 374 19.55 -18.05 -8.01
N GLY A 375 20.49 -18.29 -8.91
CA GLY A 375 20.40 -19.29 -9.98
C GLY A 375 21.30 -18.98 -11.17
N ASP A 376 21.21 -19.83 -12.19
CA ASP A 376 21.93 -19.67 -13.46
C ASP A 376 21.03 -18.97 -14.49
N PHE A 377 21.46 -17.77 -14.90
CA PHE A 377 20.78 -16.92 -15.88
C PHE A 377 21.54 -16.78 -17.20
N SER A 378 22.69 -17.45 -17.36
CA SER A 378 23.59 -17.34 -18.53
C SER A 378 22.90 -17.62 -19.87
N ASN A 379 21.88 -18.48 -19.86
CA ASN A 379 21.09 -18.85 -21.04
C ASN A 379 20.06 -17.78 -21.46
N ILE A 380 19.87 -16.71 -20.68
CA ILE A 380 18.86 -15.67 -20.98
C ILE A 380 19.54 -14.51 -21.70
N ARG A 381 19.30 -14.40 -23.01
CA ARG A 381 19.88 -13.37 -23.89
C ARG A 381 19.04 -12.09 -24.02
N ASN A 382 17.83 -12.07 -23.48
CA ASN A 382 16.96 -10.89 -23.48
C ASN A 382 17.08 -10.16 -22.14
N VAL A 383 17.50 -8.88 -22.17
CA VAL A 383 17.79 -8.07 -20.98
C VAL A 383 16.57 -7.92 -20.07
N ALA A 384 15.40 -7.60 -20.64
CA ALA A 384 14.17 -7.42 -19.87
C ALA A 384 13.74 -8.72 -19.18
N LYS A 385 13.79 -9.84 -19.90
CA LYS A 385 13.55 -11.19 -19.38
C LYS A 385 14.55 -11.53 -18.29
N TYR A 386 15.85 -11.25 -18.49
CA TYR A 386 16.91 -11.49 -17.52
C TYR A 386 16.60 -10.77 -16.20
N GLY A 387 16.36 -9.45 -16.25
CA GLY A 387 15.97 -8.66 -15.08
C GLY A 387 14.71 -9.18 -14.39
N ALA A 388 13.68 -9.53 -15.17
CA ALA A 388 12.45 -10.11 -14.64
C ALA A 388 12.66 -11.49 -13.96
N ARG A 389 13.63 -12.29 -14.42
CA ARG A 389 13.97 -13.59 -13.80
C ARG A 389 14.81 -13.44 -12.56
N LEU A 390 15.80 -12.54 -12.58
CA LEU A 390 16.63 -12.17 -11.43
C LEU A 390 15.75 -11.71 -10.25
N GLY A 391 14.74 -10.89 -10.53
CA GLY A 391 13.79 -10.38 -9.54
C GLY A 391 12.88 -11.41 -8.87
N GLN A 392 12.79 -12.64 -9.36
CA GLN A 392 11.82 -13.61 -8.83
C GLN A 392 12.09 -13.99 -7.37
N ALA A 393 13.37 -14.04 -6.96
CA ALA A 393 13.78 -14.35 -5.60
C ALA A 393 13.38 -13.26 -4.58
N PHE A 394 13.10 -12.03 -5.05
CA PHE A 394 12.64 -10.91 -4.22
C PHE A 394 11.12 -10.83 -4.06
N SER A 395 10.38 -11.81 -4.59
CA SER A 395 8.93 -11.88 -4.36
C SER A 395 8.65 -12.14 -2.89
N SER A 396 7.87 -11.28 -2.24
CA SER A 396 7.38 -11.51 -0.87
C SER A 396 6.65 -12.84 -0.79
N SER A 397 7.09 -13.69 0.14
CA SER A 397 6.71 -15.11 0.18
C SER A 397 6.96 -15.73 1.55
N ARG A 398 6.29 -16.85 1.82
CA ARG A 398 6.47 -17.66 3.03
C ARG A 398 7.21 -18.95 2.68
N GLU A 399 8.37 -19.17 3.28
CA GLU A 399 9.10 -20.42 3.11
C GLU A 399 8.42 -21.56 3.87
N THR A 400 8.32 -22.71 3.22
CA THR A 400 7.67 -23.90 3.76
C THR A 400 8.67 -25.04 3.93
N PHE A 401 8.72 -26.02 3.04
CA PHE A 401 9.62 -27.17 3.17
C PHE A 401 10.66 -27.17 2.05
N ASN A 402 11.79 -27.81 2.29
CA ASN A 402 12.67 -28.22 1.20
C ASN A 402 12.06 -29.45 0.51
N VAL A 403 12.07 -29.44 -0.82
CA VAL A 403 11.61 -30.54 -1.66
C VAL A 403 12.74 -30.90 -2.61
N ASP A 404 13.34 -32.06 -2.37
CA ASP A 404 14.47 -32.52 -3.15
C ASP A 404 14.02 -33.04 -4.53
N ARG A 405 14.97 -33.11 -5.47
CA ARG A 405 14.66 -33.43 -6.88
C ARG A 405 14.02 -34.81 -7.05
N ASP A 406 14.38 -35.77 -6.22
CA ASP A 406 13.81 -37.12 -6.20
C ASP A 406 12.38 -37.15 -5.64
N GLU A 407 11.95 -36.12 -4.92
CA GLU A 407 10.59 -35.94 -4.41
C GLU A 407 9.67 -35.19 -5.39
N ILE A 408 10.22 -34.76 -6.53
CA ILE A 408 9.53 -34.06 -7.62
C ILE A 408 9.39 -34.98 -8.82
N GLU A 409 8.17 -35.12 -9.32
CA GLU A 409 7.89 -35.74 -10.61
C GLU A 409 7.93 -34.67 -11.72
N PHE A 410 8.70 -34.90 -12.80
CA PHE A 410 8.67 -34.02 -13.97
C PHE A 410 7.72 -34.57 -15.02
N ILE A 411 6.64 -33.83 -15.29
CA ILE A 411 5.57 -34.22 -16.20
C ILE A 411 5.52 -33.30 -17.42
N PRO A 412 5.09 -33.79 -18.60
CA PRO A 412 5.03 -32.97 -19.80
C PRO A 412 3.92 -31.91 -19.71
N ASP A 413 4.10 -30.82 -20.46
CA ASP A 413 3.04 -29.86 -20.72
C ASP A 413 1.94 -30.46 -21.62
N VAL A 414 0.70 -30.05 -21.38
CA VAL A 414 -0.46 -30.43 -22.19
C VAL A 414 -0.57 -29.46 -23.35
N GLU A 415 -0.12 -29.89 -24.52
CA GLU A 415 0.02 -29.03 -25.70
C GLU A 415 -0.80 -29.54 -26.89
N ILE A 416 -1.52 -28.63 -27.56
CA ILE A 416 -2.28 -28.95 -28.77
C ILE A 416 -1.80 -28.03 -29.89
N LYS A 417 -1.40 -28.62 -31.02
CA LYS A 417 -1.07 -27.90 -32.26
C LYS A 417 -2.30 -27.85 -33.16
N ARG A 418 -2.70 -26.65 -33.57
CA ARG A 418 -3.81 -26.44 -34.50
C ARG A 418 -3.52 -25.29 -35.45
N ASN A 419 -3.74 -25.50 -36.76
CA ASN A 419 -3.50 -24.50 -37.80
C ASN A 419 -2.08 -23.88 -37.72
N GLY A 420 -1.07 -24.70 -37.38
CA GLY A 420 0.32 -24.25 -37.22
C GLY A 420 0.62 -23.50 -35.91
N VAL A 421 -0.37 -23.19 -35.07
CA VAL A 421 -0.17 -22.56 -33.76
C VAL A 421 -0.15 -23.62 -32.66
N LYS A 422 0.84 -23.55 -31.77
CA LYS A 422 1.00 -24.43 -30.61
C LYS A 422 0.42 -23.71 -29.38
N TYR A 423 -0.58 -24.31 -28.74
CA TYR A 423 -1.15 -23.81 -27.49
C TYR A 423 -0.81 -24.76 -26.34
N CYS A 424 -0.33 -24.20 -25.23
CA CYS A 424 -0.12 -24.91 -23.97
C CYS A 424 -1.33 -24.70 -23.05
N PHE A 425 -2.02 -25.77 -22.68
CA PHE A 425 -3.17 -25.75 -21.77
C PHE A 425 -2.73 -25.77 -20.30
N SER A 426 -1.51 -26.22 -20.02
CA SER A 426 -0.94 -26.35 -18.67
C SER A 426 0.12 -25.28 -18.35
N ASP A 427 0.13 -24.16 -19.06
CA ASP A 427 1.17 -23.13 -18.91
C ASP A 427 1.19 -22.58 -17.47
N GLY A 428 2.25 -22.90 -16.73
CA GLY A 428 2.47 -22.40 -15.39
C GLY A 428 1.79 -23.18 -14.27
N ILE A 429 1.22 -24.37 -14.52
CA ILE A 429 0.58 -25.19 -13.47
C ILE A 429 1.19 -26.59 -13.30
N GLY A 430 1.36 -27.00 -12.05
CA GLY A 430 1.78 -28.33 -11.62
C GLY A 430 0.80 -28.93 -10.61
N LYS A 431 1.24 -29.99 -9.93
CA LYS A 431 0.44 -30.73 -8.96
C LYS A 431 1.16 -30.83 -7.61
N ILE A 432 0.40 -30.91 -6.52
CA ILE A 432 0.87 -31.18 -5.16
C ILE A 432 0.05 -32.33 -4.57
N SER A 433 0.70 -33.26 -3.87
CA SER A 433 -0.02 -34.36 -3.24
C SER A 433 -0.82 -33.89 -2.03
N ALA A 434 -1.91 -34.60 -1.73
CA ALA A 434 -2.84 -34.20 -0.67
C ALA A 434 -2.17 -34.11 0.71
N ASP A 435 -1.34 -35.10 1.08
CA ASP A 435 -0.57 -35.11 2.34
C ASP A 435 0.38 -33.91 2.43
N PHE A 436 1.12 -33.64 1.34
CA PHE A 436 2.08 -32.56 1.35
C PHE A 436 1.40 -31.19 1.36
N ALA A 437 0.29 -31.04 0.65
CA ALA A 437 -0.54 -29.83 0.68
C ALA A 437 -1.05 -29.51 2.09
N GLU A 438 -1.48 -30.52 2.85
CA GLU A 438 -1.92 -30.34 4.23
C GLU A 438 -0.78 -29.86 5.14
N ARG A 439 0.39 -30.47 5.01
CA ARG A 439 1.59 -30.04 5.75
C ARG A 439 1.99 -28.60 5.42
N VAL A 440 1.96 -28.24 4.13
CA VAL A 440 2.21 -26.87 3.64
C VAL A 440 1.18 -25.89 4.21
N ALA A 441 -0.10 -26.26 4.22
CA ALA A 441 -1.18 -25.44 4.77
C ALA A 441 -0.97 -25.15 6.27
N ARG A 442 -0.66 -26.17 7.07
CA ARG A 442 -0.37 -26.01 8.51
C ARG A 442 0.84 -25.10 8.75
N LYS A 443 1.93 -25.27 7.99
CA LYS A 443 3.12 -24.40 8.10
C LYS A 443 2.83 -22.95 7.72
N CYS A 444 1.89 -22.72 6.80
CA CYS A 444 1.39 -21.40 6.46
C CYS A 444 0.40 -20.81 7.50
N GLY A 445 0.11 -21.54 8.59
CA GLY A 445 -0.80 -21.12 9.65
C GLY A 445 -2.28 -21.30 9.31
N ARG A 446 -2.63 -22.26 8.44
CA ARG A 446 -4.02 -22.55 8.05
C ARG A 446 -4.55 -23.79 8.77
N SER A 447 -5.83 -23.73 9.17
CA SER A 447 -6.56 -24.85 9.77
C SER A 447 -7.10 -25.83 8.73
N SER A 448 -7.42 -25.34 7.52
CA SER A 448 -7.90 -26.15 6.39
C SER A 448 -6.92 -26.12 5.23
N THR A 449 -6.91 -27.20 4.43
CA THR A 449 -6.02 -27.38 3.28
C THR A 449 -6.62 -26.70 2.03
N PRO A 450 -5.96 -25.68 1.45
CA PRO A 450 -6.34 -25.10 0.16
C PRO A 450 -6.18 -26.10 -0.99
N SER A 451 -7.04 -25.99 -2.00
CA SER A 451 -6.95 -26.81 -3.22
C SER A 451 -5.83 -26.38 -4.18
N ALA A 452 -5.27 -25.17 -4.05
CA ALA A 452 -4.16 -24.73 -4.88
C ALA A 452 -3.25 -23.71 -4.18
N PHE A 453 -1.97 -23.70 -4.57
CA PHE A 453 -0.95 -22.78 -4.05
C PHE A 453 -0.17 -22.14 -5.20
N GLN A 454 0.04 -20.82 -5.13
CA GLN A 454 1.00 -20.15 -5.99
C GLN A 454 2.38 -20.25 -5.34
N ILE A 455 3.35 -20.83 -6.07
CA ILE A 455 4.64 -21.23 -5.52
C ILE A 455 5.85 -20.65 -6.26
N ARG A 456 6.99 -20.69 -5.57
CA ARG A 456 8.35 -20.60 -6.14
C ARG A 456 9.19 -21.72 -5.55
N ILE A 457 9.94 -22.44 -6.38
CA ILE A 457 10.91 -23.45 -5.96
C ILE A 457 12.05 -23.49 -6.96
N GLY A 458 13.29 -23.24 -6.53
CA GLY A 458 14.40 -23.02 -7.47
C GLY A 458 14.05 -21.95 -8.51
N GLY A 459 14.20 -22.27 -9.79
CA GLY A 459 13.76 -21.44 -10.91
C GLY A 459 12.35 -21.74 -11.44
N TYR A 460 11.58 -22.59 -10.75
CA TYR A 460 10.18 -22.88 -11.09
C TYR A 460 9.25 -21.82 -10.49
N LYS A 461 8.34 -21.33 -11.32
CA LYS A 461 7.26 -20.40 -10.97
C LYS A 461 5.94 -20.93 -11.52
N GLY A 462 4.91 -20.95 -10.66
CA GLY A 462 3.56 -21.27 -11.11
C GLY A 462 2.57 -21.53 -9.98
N VAL A 463 1.47 -22.20 -10.32
CA VAL A 463 0.50 -22.76 -9.36
C VAL A 463 0.71 -24.26 -9.25
N VAL A 464 0.48 -24.83 -8.07
CA VAL A 464 0.32 -26.28 -7.89
C VAL A 464 -1.05 -26.57 -7.31
N ALA A 465 -1.81 -27.43 -7.98
CA ALA A 465 -3.14 -27.87 -7.57
C ALA A 465 -3.08 -29.23 -6.86
N VAL A 466 -3.94 -29.44 -5.87
CA VAL A 466 -4.00 -30.71 -5.14
C VAL A 466 -4.43 -31.83 -6.07
N ASP A 467 -3.60 -32.87 -6.21
CA ASP A 467 -3.95 -34.11 -6.90
C ASP A 467 -3.96 -35.25 -5.87
N PRO A 468 -5.15 -35.80 -5.52
CA PRO A 468 -5.27 -36.90 -4.57
C PRO A 468 -4.54 -38.18 -4.99
N LYS A 469 -4.20 -38.34 -6.28
CA LYS A 469 -3.54 -39.54 -6.82
C LYS A 469 -2.02 -39.40 -6.92
N LEU A 470 -1.46 -38.22 -6.65
CA LEU A 470 -0.03 -37.98 -6.76
C LEU A 470 0.73 -38.66 -5.62
N SER A 471 1.72 -39.51 -5.96
CA SER A 471 2.55 -40.23 -5.00
C SER A 471 3.76 -39.42 -4.51
N LYS A 472 4.36 -38.61 -5.40
CA LYS A 472 5.44 -37.67 -5.09
C LYS A 472 4.91 -36.42 -4.38
N LYS A 473 5.79 -35.59 -3.82
CA LYS A 473 5.37 -34.35 -3.14
C LYS A 473 4.82 -33.34 -4.14
N LEU A 474 5.52 -33.16 -5.26
CA LEU A 474 5.17 -32.23 -6.33
C LEU A 474 5.28 -32.91 -7.69
N ALA A 475 4.50 -32.43 -8.66
CA ALA A 475 4.73 -32.68 -10.07
C ALA A 475 4.83 -31.36 -10.84
N LEU A 476 5.95 -31.11 -11.52
CA LEU A 476 6.25 -29.84 -12.18
C LEU A 476 6.41 -30.01 -13.68
N ARG A 477 6.08 -28.96 -14.43
CA ARG A 477 6.12 -28.90 -15.90
C ARG A 477 7.23 -28.02 -16.44
N GLU A 478 7.61 -28.21 -17.69
CA GLU A 478 8.66 -27.42 -18.37
C GLU A 478 8.27 -25.94 -18.44
N SER A 479 7.01 -25.64 -18.76
CA SER A 479 6.47 -24.27 -18.79
C SER A 479 6.67 -23.52 -17.47
N MET A 480 6.76 -24.21 -16.33
CA MET A 480 7.01 -23.60 -15.03
C MET A 480 8.48 -23.23 -14.80
N CYS A 481 9.43 -23.91 -15.45
CA CYS A 481 10.87 -23.69 -15.28
C CYS A 481 11.31 -22.43 -16.03
N LYS A 482 11.75 -21.40 -15.31
CA LYS A 482 12.12 -20.11 -15.91
C LYS A 482 13.63 -19.89 -16.00
N TYR A 483 14.41 -20.58 -15.17
CA TYR A 483 15.88 -20.61 -15.14
C TYR A 483 16.35 -21.81 -14.29
N GLN A 484 17.62 -22.19 -14.36
CA GLN A 484 18.15 -23.32 -13.59
C GLN A 484 18.59 -22.87 -12.19
N SER A 485 18.34 -23.68 -11.16
CA SER A 485 18.72 -23.37 -9.78
C SER A 485 18.80 -24.64 -8.94
N ASN A 486 19.74 -24.69 -8.00
CA ASN A 486 19.91 -25.80 -7.06
C ASN A 486 19.09 -25.61 -5.76
N ASN A 487 18.33 -24.52 -5.65
CA ASN A 487 17.55 -24.23 -4.45
C ASN A 487 16.31 -25.12 -4.37
N THR A 488 16.16 -25.85 -3.26
CA THR A 488 15.06 -26.80 -3.00
C THR A 488 13.96 -26.23 -2.10
N ALA A 489 14.07 -24.99 -1.63
CA ALA A 489 13.10 -24.38 -0.73
C ALA A 489 11.80 -24.02 -1.47
N LEU A 490 10.68 -24.52 -0.97
CA LEU A 490 9.35 -24.22 -1.45
C LEU A 490 8.80 -22.96 -0.78
N ASP A 491 8.64 -21.90 -1.56
CA ASP A 491 8.03 -20.65 -1.13
C ASP A 491 6.58 -20.55 -1.62
N VAL A 492 5.66 -20.25 -0.70
CA VAL A 492 4.25 -20.02 -1.00
C VAL A 492 3.98 -18.51 -1.00
N LEU A 493 3.41 -18.03 -2.10
CA LEU A 493 3.06 -16.61 -2.29
C LEU A 493 1.58 -16.38 -1.96
N LYS A 494 0.72 -17.26 -2.47
CA LYS A 494 -0.75 -17.21 -2.32
C LYS A 494 -1.32 -18.61 -2.34
N TRP A 495 -2.60 -18.74 -1.99
CA TRP A 495 -3.34 -19.99 -1.99
C TRP A 495 -4.81 -19.76 -2.34
N SER A 496 -5.52 -20.83 -2.73
CA SER A 496 -6.97 -20.77 -2.95
C SER A 496 -7.70 -20.47 -1.63
N THR A 497 -8.67 -19.57 -1.71
CA THR A 497 -9.49 -19.12 -0.59
C THR A 497 -10.69 -18.36 -1.12
N TYR A 498 -11.73 -18.20 -0.31
CA TYR A 498 -12.81 -17.26 -0.60
C TYR A 498 -12.24 -15.87 -0.93
N GLN A 499 -12.46 -15.41 -2.17
CA GLN A 499 -12.21 -14.03 -2.55
C GLN A 499 -13.47 -13.41 -3.16
N PRO A 500 -14.00 -12.34 -2.56
CA PRO A 500 -15.21 -11.69 -3.03
C PRO A 500 -15.01 -11.06 -4.41
N CYS A 501 -16.07 -11.12 -5.21
CA CYS A 501 -16.07 -10.66 -6.59
C CYS A 501 -16.60 -9.24 -6.71
N PHE A 502 -15.95 -8.42 -7.54
CA PHE A 502 -16.38 -7.04 -7.78
C PHE A 502 -16.36 -6.73 -9.27
N LEU A 503 -17.42 -6.08 -9.74
CA LEU A 503 -17.39 -5.34 -10.98
C LEU A 503 -16.44 -4.15 -10.83
N ASN A 504 -15.82 -3.75 -11.93
CA ASN A 504 -15.00 -2.56 -12.02
C ASN A 504 -15.31 -1.83 -13.34
N ARG A 505 -14.75 -0.63 -13.54
CA ARG A 505 -14.97 0.17 -14.76
C ARG A 505 -14.67 -0.59 -16.06
N GLN A 506 -13.63 -1.43 -16.10
CA GLN A 506 -13.26 -2.21 -17.29
C GLN A 506 -14.32 -3.27 -17.58
N LEU A 507 -14.65 -4.12 -16.60
CA LEU A 507 -15.68 -5.16 -16.74
C LEU A 507 -17.05 -4.57 -17.11
N ILE A 508 -17.48 -3.50 -16.44
CA ILE A 508 -18.76 -2.83 -16.74
C ILE A 508 -18.78 -2.30 -18.17
N THR A 509 -17.66 -1.73 -18.63
CA THR A 509 -17.53 -1.24 -20.02
C THR A 509 -17.69 -2.38 -21.01
N LEU A 510 -17.02 -3.52 -20.80
CA LEU A 510 -17.11 -4.68 -21.70
C LEU A 510 -18.49 -5.32 -21.65
N LEU A 511 -19.05 -5.57 -20.46
CA LEU A 511 -20.39 -6.16 -20.31
C LEU A 511 -21.48 -5.27 -20.92
N SER A 512 -21.41 -3.95 -20.72
CA SER A 512 -22.31 -3.00 -21.38
C SER A 512 -22.10 -2.99 -22.91
N THR A 513 -20.88 -3.21 -23.39
CA THR A 513 -20.59 -3.34 -24.83
C THR A 513 -21.19 -4.61 -25.42
N LEU A 514 -21.17 -5.71 -24.67
CA LEU A 514 -21.75 -7.00 -25.06
C LEU A 514 -23.27 -7.10 -24.83
N GLY A 515 -23.92 -6.00 -24.45
CA GLY A 515 -25.38 -5.88 -24.42
C GLY A 515 -26.04 -6.00 -23.03
N VAL A 516 -25.28 -6.06 -21.94
CA VAL A 516 -25.88 -5.99 -20.58
C VAL A 516 -26.50 -4.60 -20.37
N PRO A 517 -27.81 -4.50 -20.04
CA PRO A 517 -28.48 -3.22 -19.90
C PRO A 517 -27.98 -2.37 -18.73
N ASP A 518 -27.94 -1.04 -18.91
CA ASP A 518 -27.51 -0.08 -17.88
C ASP A 518 -28.26 -0.21 -16.54
N HIS A 519 -29.54 -0.61 -16.57
CA HIS A 519 -30.36 -0.72 -15.37
C HIS A 519 -29.93 -1.88 -14.45
N VAL A 520 -29.27 -2.91 -15.01
CA VAL A 520 -28.72 -4.02 -14.22
C VAL A 520 -27.63 -3.49 -13.28
N PHE A 521 -26.67 -2.74 -13.81
CA PHE A 521 -25.59 -2.17 -13.01
C PHE A 521 -26.10 -1.15 -11.99
N GLN A 522 -27.07 -0.32 -12.37
CA GLN A 522 -27.71 0.65 -11.45
C GLN A 522 -28.43 -0.06 -10.31
N ARG A 523 -29.14 -1.16 -10.59
CA ARG A 523 -29.80 -1.99 -9.57
C ARG A 523 -28.78 -2.60 -8.62
N LYS A 524 -27.67 -3.16 -9.12
CA LYS A 524 -26.61 -3.73 -8.29
C LYS A 524 -25.89 -2.67 -7.44
N GLN A 525 -25.61 -1.49 -7.99
CA GLN A 525 -25.06 -0.40 -7.19
C GLN A 525 -26.04 0.11 -6.15
N LYS A 526 -27.34 0.21 -6.47
CA LYS A 526 -28.37 0.57 -5.50
C LYS A 526 -28.43 -0.46 -4.36
N GLN A 527 -28.34 -1.75 -4.67
CA GLN A 527 -28.25 -2.80 -3.64
C GLN A 527 -27.01 -2.61 -2.76
N ALA A 528 -25.85 -2.33 -3.36
CA ALA A 528 -24.63 -2.06 -2.60
C ALA A 528 -24.77 -0.81 -1.69
N LEU A 529 -25.40 0.26 -2.16
CA LEU A 529 -25.68 1.45 -1.36
C LEU A 529 -26.67 1.16 -0.21
N ASN A 530 -27.75 0.43 -0.50
CA ASN A 530 -28.74 0.03 0.50
C ASN A 530 -28.12 -0.89 1.59
N GLN A 531 -27.11 -1.69 1.24
CA GLN A 531 -26.38 -2.49 2.22
C GLN A 531 -25.51 -1.65 3.15
N LEU A 532 -25.10 -0.45 2.75
CA LEU A 532 -24.41 0.51 3.62
C LEU A 532 -25.41 1.32 4.46
N GLU A 533 -26.65 1.46 3.99
CA GLU A 533 -27.71 2.18 4.68
C GLU A 533 -28.16 1.44 5.95
N GLY A 534 -28.05 2.12 7.10
CA GLY A 534 -28.40 1.57 8.40
C GLY A 534 -27.33 0.68 9.03
N VAL A 535 -26.15 0.50 8.42
CA VAL A 535 -25.00 -0.16 9.07
C VAL A 535 -24.60 0.53 10.37
N LEU A 536 -24.77 1.86 10.42
CA LEU A 536 -24.41 2.66 11.59
C LEU A 536 -25.48 2.66 12.70
N THR A 537 -26.62 2.00 12.50
CA THR A 537 -27.75 2.04 13.46
C THR A 537 -28.34 0.67 13.75
N ASP A 538 -28.39 -0.25 12.78
CA ASP A 538 -28.97 -1.59 12.92
C ASP A 538 -27.85 -2.66 13.06
N PRO A 539 -27.75 -3.33 14.23
CA PRO A 539 -26.75 -4.38 14.46
C PRO A 539 -26.82 -5.53 13.45
N SER A 540 -28.01 -5.89 12.97
CA SER A 540 -28.21 -7.00 12.03
C SER A 540 -27.66 -6.64 10.65
N ARG A 541 -27.88 -5.39 10.21
CA ARG A 541 -27.31 -4.88 8.95
C ARG A 541 -25.80 -4.71 9.04
N ALA A 542 -25.30 -4.20 10.17
CA ALA A 542 -23.86 -4.08 10.41
C ALA A 542 -23.16 -5.44 10.32
N LYS A 543 -23.74 -6.46 10.97
CA LYS A 543 -23.27 -7.83 10.91
C LYS A 543 -23.27 -8.36 9.47
N ALA A 544 -24.39 -8.22 8.75
CA ALA A 544 -24.48 -8.66 7.36
C ALA A 544 -23.43 -7.97 6.45
N ALA A 545 -23.15 -6.69 6.66
CA ALA A 545 -22.14 -5.94 5.91
C ALA A 545 -20.70 -6.38 6.23
N LEU A 546 -20.39 -6.60 7.52
CA LEU A 546 -19.14 -7.24 7.97
C LEU A 546 -19.01 -8.67 7.44
N GLU A 547 -20.14 -9.30 7.13
CA GLU A 547 -20.18 -10.64 6.59
C GLU A 547 -20.01 -10.74 5.07
N THR A 548 -20.12 -9.64 4.35
CA THR A 548 -20.21 -9.72 2.88
C THR A 548 -19.31 -8.71 2.18
N ILE A 549 -19.35 -7.44 2.61
CA ILE A 549 -18.79 -6.32 1.85
C ILE A 549 -17.48 -5.84 2.49
N PHE A 550 -17.41 -5.80 3.81
CA PHE A 550 -16.23 -5.36 4.53
C PHE A 550 -15.19 -6.47 4.64
N GLN A 551 -13.92 -6.09 4.48
CA GLN A 551 -12.76 -6.96 4.55
C GLN A 551 -11.75 -6.30 5.48
N GLY A 552 -11.00 -7.11 6.23
CA GLY A 552 -9.93 -6.64 7.10
C GLY A 552 -9.87 -7.43 8.40
N GLU A 553 -8.72 -7.39 9.06
CA GLU A 553 -8.47 -8.17 10.28
C GLU A 553 -9.39 -7.77 11.44
N ALA A 554 -9.80 -6.50 11.51
CA ALA A 554 -10.71 -6.03 12.56
C ALA A 554 -12.15 -6.56 12.41
N THR A 555 -12.53 -7.12 11.25
CA THR A 555 -13.94 -7.48 11.00
C THR A 555 -14.47 -8.56 11.93
N GLU A 556 -13.65 -9.52 12.37
CA GLU A 556 -14.08 -10.55 13.32
C GLU A 556 -14.38 -9.97 14.71
N VAL A 557 -13.51 -9.09 15.21
CA VAL A 557 -13.73 -8.40 16.50
C VAL A 557 -15.04 -7.63 16.48
N LEU A 558 -15.31 -6.87 15.41
CA LEU A 558 -16.54 -6.08 15.30
C LEU A 558 -17.79 -6.96 15.22
N LYS A 559 -17.71 -8.14 14.57
CA LYS A 559 -18.82 -9.09 14.55
C LYS A 559 -19.08 -9.64 15.95
N ASP A 560 -18.04 -10.02 16.67
CA ASP A 560 -18.20 -10.55 18.02
C ASP A 560 -18.78 -9.50 18.98
N MET A 561 -18.40 -8.22 18.82
CA MET A 561 -19.03 -7.13 19.55
C MET A 561 -20.55 -7.06 19.28
N LEU A 562 -20.95 -7.10 18.02
CA LEU A 562 -22.38 -7.12 17.65
C LEU A 562 -23.12 -8.34 18.21
N LEU A 563 -22.49 -9.52 18.17
CA LEU A 563 -23.05 -10.76 18.74
C LEU A 563 -23.22 -10.69 20.26
N CYS A 564 -22.42 -9.88 20.95
CA CYS A 564 -22.52 -9.66 22.40
C CYS A 564 -23.51 -8.55 22.78
N GLY A 565 -24.24 -7.99 21.80
CA GLY A 565 -25.28 -7.00 22.04
C GLY A 565 -24.81 -5.54 22.00
N TYR A 566 -23.56 -5.27 21.61
CA TYR A 566 -23.13 -3.89 21.36
C TYR A 566 -23.89 -3.30 20.16
N LYS A 567 -24.29 -2.04 20.28
CA LYS A 567 -25.00 -1.31 19.22
C LYS A 567 -24.02 -0.41 18.43
N PRO A 568 -24.13 -0.36 17.09
CA PRO A 568 -23.28 0.48 16.24
C PRO A 568 -23.22 1.97 16.60
N ASP A 569 -24.28 2.51 17.19
CA ASP A 569 -24.42 3.92 17.57
C ASP A 569 -24.10 4.21 19.05
N ALA A 570 -23.91 3.15 19.86
CA ALA A 570 -23.66 3.27 21.30
C ALA A 570 -22.20 3.05 21.69
N GLU A 571 -21.52 2.10 21.03
CA GLU A 571 -20.12 1.76 21.32
C GLU A 571 -19.18 2.56 20.38
N PRO A 572 -18.35 3.48 20.90
CA PRO A 572 -17.55 4.39 20.09
C PRO A 572 -16.56 3.70 19.13
N PHE A 573 -15.88 2.64 19.54
CA PHE A 573 -14.89 1.98 18.68
C PHE A 573 -15.56 1.31 17.47
N LEU A 574 -16.64 0.56 17.70
CA LEU A 574 -17.48 -0.05 16.68
C LEU A 574 -18.05 1.00 15.73
N SER A 575 -18.57 2.11 16.27
CA SER A 575 -19.13 3.19 15.46
C SER A 575 -18.10 3.79 14.51
N LEU A 576 -16.92 4.17 15.03
CA LEU A 576 -15.86 4.79 14.23
C LEU A 576 -15.30 3.81 13.18
N MET A 577 -15.13 2.54 13.54
CA MET A 577 -14.70 1.51 12.60
C MET A 577 -15.70 1.28 11.47
N LEU A 578 -17.00 1.17 11.79
CA LEU A 578 -18.05 1.00 10.78
C LEU A 578 -18.17 2.23 9.88
N GLN A 579 -18.01 3.45 10.42
CA GLN A 579 -17.98 4.68 9.63
C GLN A 579 -16.82 4.68 8.63
N ALA A 580 -15.62 4.29 9.05
CA ALA A 580 -14.46 4.19 8.15
C ALA A 580 -14.69 3.16 7.04
N TYR A 581 -15.26 1.99 7.37
CA TYR A 581 -15.63 0.98 6.38
C TYR A 581 -16.67 1.50 5.37
N CYS A 582 -17.73 2.16 5.83
CA CYS A 582 -18.74 2.77 4.97
C CYS A 582 -18.14 3.85 4.06
N ALA A 583 -17.36 4.78 4.61
CA ALA A 583 -16.73 5.88 3.87
C ALA A 583 -15.76 5.35 2.79
N SER A 584 -14.98 4.33 3.13
CA SER A 584 -14.12 3.65 2.16
C SER A 584 -14.92 3.03 1.02
N LYS A 585 -15.98 2.27 1.33
CA LYS A 585 -16.80 1.62 0.29
C LYS A 585 -17.50 2.64 -0.62
N LEU A 586 -18.00 3.74 -0.08
CA LEU A 586 -18.53 4.84 -0.90
C LEU A 586 -17.46 5.42 -1.84
N THR A 587 -16.24 5.65 -1.31
CA THR A 587 -15.11 6.11 -2.12
C THR A 587 -14.74 5.11 -3.22
N GLU A 588 -14.74 3.80 -2.95
CA GLU A 588 -14.47 2.76 -3.95
C GLU A 588 -15.56 2.71 -5.04
N LEU A 589 -16.83 2.86 -4.67
CA LEU A 589 -17.94 2.94 -5.62
C LEU A 589 -17.81 4.18 -6.52
N ARG A 590 -17.49 5.35 -5.95
CA ARG A 590 -17.31 6.60 -6.71
C ARG A 590 -16.10 6.55 -7.65
N THR A 591 -14.93 6.21 -7.12
CA THR A 591 -13.64 6.36 -7.82
C THR A 591 -13.26 5.15 -8.68
N ARG A 592 -13.79 3.96 -8.39
CA ARG A 592 -13.43 2.71 -9.10
C ARG A 592 -14.64 1.94 -9.62
N THR A 593 -15.86 2.35 -9.25
CA THR A 593 -17.10 1.63 -9.59
C THR A 593 -17.01 0.17 -9.14
N ARG A 594 -16.44 -0.04 -7.94
CA ARG A 594 -16.17 -1.35 -7.36
C ARG A 594 -17.44 -1.94 -6.74
N ILE A 595 -18.33 -2.49 -7.57
CA ILE A 595 -19.64 -3.00 -7.13
C ILE A 595 -19.53 -4.48 -6.79
N PHE A 596 -19.91 -4.86 -5.57
CA PHE A 596 -19.91 -6.25 -5.12
C PHE A 596 -20.92 -7.10 -5.92
N VAL A 597 -20.53 -8.34 -6.26
CA VAL A 597 -21.39 -9.33 -6.91
C VAL A 597 -21.50 -10.55 -6.00
N SER A 598 -22.70 -10.79 -5.46
CA SER A 598 -22.96 -11.90 -4.53
C SER A 598 -22.83 -13.26 -5.20
N SER A 599 -23.30 -13.38 -6.44
CA SER A 599 -23.28 -14.62 -7.24
C SER A 599 -22.01 -14.71 -8.10
N GLY A 600 -20.85 -14.47 -7.48
CA GLY A 600 -19.56 -14.58 -8.14
C GLY A 600 -18.39 -14.62 -7.16
N ARG A 601 -17.23 -15.08 -7.65
CA ARG A 601 -15.95 -15.11 -6.91
C ARG A 601 -14.80 -14.66 -7.80
N SER A 602 -13.75 -14.17 -7.16
CA SER A 602 -12.42 -14.07 -7.78
C SER A 602 -11.69 -15.38 -7.48
N MET A 603 -11.33 -16.16 -8.50
CA MET A 603 -10.83 -17.53 -8.30
C MET A 603 -9.48 -17.75 -8.96
N MET A 604 -8.61 -18.50 -8.30
CA MET A 604 -7.34 -18.94 -8.90
C MET A 604 -7.64 -19.92 -10.06
N GLY A 605 -6.95 -19.75 -11.19
CA GLY A 605 -7.06 -20.68 -12.31
C GLY A 605 -6.40 -22.02 -12.01
N CYS A 606 -7.05 -23.11 -12.37
CA CYS A 606 -6.53 -24.48 -12.28
C CYS A 606 -6.82 -25.27 -13.56
N LEU A 607 -6.13 -26.40 -13.73
CA LEU A 607 -6.27 -27.30 -14.87
C LEU A 607 -7.00 -28.57 -14.44
N ASP A 608 -7.88 -29.06 -15.31
CA ASP A 608 -8.49 -30.38 -15.17
C ASP A 608 -7.51 -31.49 -15.56
N GLU A 609 -6.77 -31.98 -14.56
CA GLU A 609 -5.85 -33.12 -14.69
C GLU A 609 -6.59 -34.44 -14.98
N THR A 610 -7.91 -34.51 -14.79
CA THR A 610 -8.71 -35.73 -15.05
C THR A 610 -9.08 -35.87 -16.53
N GLY A 611 -9.07 -34.76 -17.28
CA GLY A 611 -9.46 -34.74 -18.70
C GLY A 611 -10.94 -35.04 -18.94
N THR A 612 -11.78 -34.71 -17.97
CA THR A 612 -13.24 -34.93 -18.03
C THR A 612 -13.99 -33.73 -18.62
N LEU A 613 -13.48 -32.51 -18.42
CA LEU A 613 -14.10 -31.30 -18.96
C LEU A 613 -13.87 -31.16 -20.47
N GLU A 614 -14.94 -30.85 -21.19
CA GLU A 614 -14.90 -30.52 -22.62
C GLU A 614 -14.67 -29.03 -22.86
N TYR A 615 -14.26 -28.68 -24.08
CA TYR A 615 -14.03 -27.28 -24.44
C TYR A 615 -15.32 -26.45 -24.35
N GLY A 616 -15.27 -25.33 -23.63
CA GLY A 616 -16.42 -24.49 -23.29
C GLY A 616 -16.99 -24.78 -21.90
N GLN A 617 -16.53 -25.82 -21.22
CA GLN A 617 -16.92 -26.17 -19.86
C GLN A 617 -15.88 -25.71 -18.83
N VAL A 618 -16.31 -25.50 -17.59
CA VAL A 618 -15.46 -25.29 -16.41
C VAL A 618 -16.05 -26.03 -15.22
N PHE A 619 -15.23 -26.31 -14.20
CA PHE A 619 -15.73 -26.76 -12.90
C PHE A 619 -15.49 -25.67 -11.85
N VAL A 620 -16.53 -25.39 -11.05
CA VAL A 620 -16.53 -24.34 -10.04
C VAL A 620 -17.25 -24.85 -8.80
N GLN A 621 -16.50 -25.01 -7.71
CA GLN A 621 -17.03 -25.31 -6.38
C GLN A 621 -16.56 -24.25 -5.39
N CYS A 622 -17.49 -23.83 -4.54
CA CYS A 622 -17.37 -22.68 -3.68
C CYS A 622 -17.55 -23.10 -2.22
N SER A 623 -16.62 -22.69 -1.35
CA SER A 623 -16.80 -22.82 0.10
C SER A 623 -17.95 -21.96 0.61
N HIS A 624 -18.84 -22.46 1.46
CA HIS A 624 -19.69 -21.55 2.22
C HIS A 624 -18.81 -20.73 3.18
N ARG A 625 -19.29 -19.55 3.58
CA ARG A 625 -18.56 -18.71 4.53
C ARG A 625 -18.66 -19.36 5.91
N VAL A 626 -17.73 -20.25 6.24
CA VAL A 626 -17.71 -20.97 7.52
C VAL A 626 -17.45 -19.98 8.64
N ILE A 627 -18.43 -19.90 9.54
CA ILE A 627 -18.41 -19.15 10.78
C ILE A 627 -17.52 -19.95 11.74
N SER A 628 -16.31 -19.49 12.00
CA SER A 628 -15.55 -19.99 13.15
C SER A 628 -16.17 -19.42 14.42
N THR A 629 -17.29 -19.98 14.87
CA THR A 629 -17.72 -19.80 16.26
C THR A 629 -16.71 -20.52 17.14
N GLY A 630 -16.07 -19.82 18.08
CA GLY A 630 -15.03 -20.32 18.98
C GLY A 630 -15.50 -21.39 19.99
N THR A 631 -15.96 -22.52 19.50
CA THR A 631 -16.13 -23.74 20.28
C THR A 631 -15.21 -24.79 19.67
N HIS A 632 -14.17 -25.16 20.42
CA HIS A 632 -13.36 -26.34 20.16
C HIS A 632 -14.24 -27.60 20.24
N SER A 633 -14.95 -27.92 19.17
CA SER A 633 -15.54 -29.24 18.96
C SER A 633 -14.81 -29.91 17.81
N ASN A 634 -13.88 -30.80 18.17
CA ASN A 634 -13.34 -31.81 17.28
C ASN A 634 -14.48 -32.69 16.78
N ASN A 635 -15.07 -32.35 15.63
CA ASN A 635 -15.81 -33.29 14.80
C ASN A 635 -15.72 -32.83 13.34
N THR A 636 -14.84 -33.52 12.63
CA THR A 636 -14.73 -33.59 11.18
C THR A 636 -16.03 -34.12 10.57
N SER A 637 -16.84 -33.25 9.96
CA SER A 637 -17.86 -33.66 8.98
C SER A 637 -18.09 -32.52 7.98
N SER A 638 -17.71 -32.76 6.72
CA SER A 638 -18.00 -32.01 5.49
C SER A 638 -18.70 -30.65 5.66
N GLU A 639 -17.93 -29.58 5.76
CA GLU A 639 -18.44 -28.21 5.75
C GLU A 639 -19.07 -27.89 4.37
N ASP A 640 -20.27 -27.33 4.38
CA ASP A 640 -21.11 -27.04 3.21
C ASP A 640 -20.30 -26.37 2.08
N ASN A 641 -20.06 -27.08 0.98
CA ASN A 641 -19.58 -26.52 -0.28
C ASN A 641 -20.73 -26.57 -1.28
N PHE A 642 -20.87 -25.56 -2.14
CA PHE A 642 -21.84 -25.62 -3.23
C PHE A 642 -21.14 -25.61 -4.59
N ILE A 643 -21.70 -26.39 -5.51
CA ILE A 643 -21.24 -26.51 -6.89
C ILE A 643 -22.08 -25.58 -7.74
N VAL A 644 -21.42 -24.81 -8.61
CA VAL A 644 -22.09 -23.95 -9.58
C VAL A 644 -22.39 -24.77 -10.82
N ASP A 645 -23.64 -24.71 -11.28
CA ASP A 645 -24.10 -25.39 -12.50
C ASP A 645 -24.78 -24.38 -13.42
N GLY A 646 -24.48 -24.44 -14.73
CA GLY A 646 -25.02 -23.56 -15.75
C GLY A 646 -24.05 -22.49 -16.26
N ASN A 647 -24.58 -21.47 -16.94
CA ASN A 647 -23.74 -20.48 -17.62
C ASN A 647 -23.02 -19.56 -16.62
N VAL A 648 -21.73 -19.34 -16.86
CA VAL A 648 -20.88 -18.44 -16.08
C VAL A 648 -20.15 -17.45 -16.98
N VAL A 649 -19.95 -16.24 -16.47
CA VAL A 649 -19.04 -15.26 -17.06
C VAL A 649 -17.67 -15.41 -16.44
N VAL A 650 -16.64 -15.55 -17.28
CA VAL A 650 -15.24 -15.62 -16.88
C VAL A 650 -14.46 -14.49 -17.55
N ALA A 651 -13.68 -13.75 -16.79
CA ALA A 651 -12.80 -12.70 -17.31
C ALA A 651 -11.56 -12.53 -16.43
N ARG A 652 -10.47 -12.00 -16.98
CA ARG A 652 -9.25 -11.69 -16.24
C ARG A 652 -8.94 -10.20 -16.33
N ASN A 653 -8.63 -9.56 -15.20
CA ASN A 653 -8.23 -8.16 -15.20
C ASN A 653 -6.71 -8.02 -15.33
N PRO A 654 -6.19 -7.00 -16.03
CA PRO A 654 -6.95 -6.01 -16.80
C PRO A 654 -7.52 -6.59 -18.10
N CYS A 655 -8.77 -6.25 -18.44
CA CYS A 655 -9.42 -6.66 -19.69
C CYS A 655 -9.92 -5.44 -20.46
N LEU A 656 -9.58 -5.33 -21.75
CA LEU A 656 -9.98 -4.20 -22.59
C LEU A 656 -10.67 -4.65 -23.88
N HIS A 657 -10.40 -5.85 -24.36
CA HIS A 657 -11.00 -6.35 -25.58
C HIS A 657 -12.36 -7.00 -25.27
N PRO A 658 -13.44 -6.75 -26.04
CA PRO A 658 -14.75 -7.35 -25.78
C PRO A 658 -14.73 -8.89 -25.72
N GLY A 659 -13.79 -9.52 -26.44
CA GLY A 659 -13.59 -10.97 -26.42
C GLY A 659 -12.91 -11.53 -25.16
N ASP A 660 -12.42 -10.68 -24.25
CA ASP A 660 -11.79 -11.10 -22.98
C ASP A 660 -12.80 -11.58 -21.96
N VAL A 661 -14.07 -11.21 -22.15
CA VAL A 661 -15.19 -11.71 -21.36
C VAL A 661 -15.74 -12.96 -22.05
N ARG A 662 -15.62 -14.10 -21.38
CA ARG A 662 -16.04 -15.41 -21.88
C ARG A 662 -17.31 -15.86 -21.18
N VAL A 663 -18.21 -16.47 -21.94
CA VAL A 663 -19.38 -17.17 -21.40
C VAL A 663 -19.11 -18.66 -21.54
N LEU A 664 -18.91 -19.34 -20.42
CA LEU A 664 -18.60 -20.76 -20.32
C LEU A 664 -19.72 -21.47 -19.56
N THR A 665 -19.73 -22.81 -19.57
CA THR A 665 -20.71 -23.61 -18.84
C THR A 665 -20.04 -24.28 -17.64
N ALA A 666 -20.43 -23.91 -16.43
CA ALA A 666 -20.05 -24.64 -15.23
C ALA A 666 -20.82 -25.97 -15.19
N VAL A 667 -20.11 -27.07 -15.00
CA VAL A 667 -20.68 -28.43 -14.96
C VAL A 667 -20.21 -29.18 -13.73
N ASN A 668 -21.09 -29.98 -13.13
CA ASN A 668 -20.74 -30.81 -11.98
C ASN A 668 -19.93 -32.04 -12.42
N VAL A 669 -18.69 -32.15 -11.92
CA VAL A 669 -17.78 -33.28 -12.16
C VAL A 669 -17.36 -33.88 -10.82
N PRO A 670 -17.85 -35.09 -10.45
CA PRO A 670 -17.50 -35.74 -9.19
C PRO A 670 -16.00 -35.92 -8.93
N ALA A 671 -15.24 -36.18 -9.99
CA ALA A 671 -13.79 -36.34 -9.89
C ALA A 671 -13.05 -35.05 -9.46
N LEU A 672 -13.69 -33.87 -9.57
CA LEU A 672 -13.13 -32.56 -9.24
C LEU A 672 -13.65 -31.97 -7.93
N HIS A 673 -14.47 -32.69 -7.15
CA HIS A 673 -15.06 -32.18 -5.88
C HIS A 673 -14.03 -31.78 -4.80
N HIS A 674 -12.78 -32.22 -4.94
CA HIS A 674 -11.66 -31.81 -4.08
C HIS A 674 -11.15 -30.38 -4.40
N MET A 675 -11.55 -29.80 -5.53
CA MET A 675 -11.14 -28.47 -5.98
C MET A 675 -12.13 -27.41 -5.50
N VAL A 676 -11.76 -26.65 -4.47
CA VAL A 676 -12.60 -25.64 -3.83
C VAL A 676 -11.96 -24.26 -3.95
N ASP A 677 -12.77 -23.25 -4.24
CA ASP A 677 -12.36 -21.85 -4.44
C ASP A 677 -11.35 -21.63 -5.58
N CYS A 678 -11.41 -22.51 -6.58
CA CYS A 678 -10.68 -22.42 -7.83
C CYS A 678 -11.64 -22.51 -9.01
N VAL A 679 -11.25 -21.97 -10.16
CA VAL A 679 -11.90 -22.25 -11.45
C VAL A 679 -11.04 -23.24 -12.21
N VAL A 680 -11.60 -24.41 -12.51
CA VAL A 680 -10.89 -25.49 -13.19
C VAL A 680 -11.24 -25.45 -14.68
N PHE A 681 -10.21 -25.29 -15.51
CA PHE A 681 -10.30 -25.20 -16.96
C PHE A 681 -10.01 -26.55 -17.64
N PRO A 682 -10.63 -26.81 -18.81
CA PRO A 682 -10.41 -28.05 -19.54
C PRO A 682 -9.01 -28.07 -20.16
N GLN A 683 -8.41 -29.25 -20.20
CA GLN A 683 -7.16 -29.49 -20.92
C GLN A 683 -7.37 -29.82 -22.42
N LYS A 684 -8.63 -29.80 -22.89
CA LYS A 684 -9.03 -30.08 -24.27
C LYS A 684 -9.56 -28.82 -24.95
N GLY A 685 -9.40 -28.76 -26.28
CA GLY A 685 -10.10 -27.77 -27.08
C GLY A 685 -9.26 -27.15 -28.19
N LYS A 686 -9.75 -26.02 -28.70
CA LYS A 686 -9.09 -25.30 -29.81
C LYS A 686 -8.03 -24.30 -29.32
N ARG A 687 -8.24 -23.74 -28.12
CA ARG A 687 -7.41 -22.72 -27.47
C ARG A 687 -7.70 -22.78 -25.95
N PRO A 688 -6.71 -22.57 -25.07
CA PRO A 688 -6.95 -22.54 -23.63
C PRO A 688 -7.87 -21.38 -23.25
N HIS A 689 -8.87 -21.61 -22.40
CA HIS A 689 -9.73 -20.53 -21.88
C HIS A 689 -8.97 -19.46 -21.08
N PRO A 690 -7.90 -19.78 -20.31
CA PRO A 690 -6.99 -18.78 -19.75
C PRO A 690 -6.49 -17.76 -20.77
N ASP A 691 -5.95 -18.23 -21.90
CA ASP A 691 -5.45 -17.39 -23.00
C ASP A 691 -6.58 -16.55 -23.62
N GLU A 692 -7.77 -17.13 -23.79
CA GLU A 692 -8.94 -16.39 -24.27
C GLU A 692 -9.35 -15.22 -23.34
N CYS A 693 -8.97 -15.28 -22.06
CA CYS A 693 -9.23 -14.25 -21.06
C CYS A 693 -8.02 -13.29 -20.93
N SER A 694 -7.89 -12.38 -21.89
CA SER A 694 -6.81 -11.38 -21.91
C SER A 694 -5.39 -11.97 -21.97
N GLY A 695 -5.18 -13.13 -22.59
CA GLY A 695 -3.86 -13.76 -22.69
C GLY A 695 -3.35 -14.29 -21.35
N GLY A 696 -4.24 -14.78 -20.49
CA GLY A 696 -3.87 -15.32 -19.19
C GLY A 696 -3.24 -16.70 -19.26
N ASP A 697 -2.62 -17.10 -18.15
CA ASP A 697 -1.99 -18.40 -17.94
C ASP A 697 -2.43 -18.98 -16.58
N LEU A 698 -1.82 -20.08 -16.14
CA LEU A 698 -2.10 -20.70 -14.84
C LEU A 698 -0.94 -20.51 -13.85
N ASP A 699 -0.14 -19.43 -13.99
CA ASP A 699 1.03 -19.16 -13.13
C ASP A 699 0.70 -18.39 -11.83
N GLY A 700 -0.59 -18.10 -11.64
CA GLY A 700 -1.17 -17.42 -10.49
C GLY A 700 -2.25 -16.39 -10.83
N ASP A 701 -2.78 -16.43 -12.05
CA ASP A 701 -3.87 -15.59 -12.49
C ASP A 701 -5.17 -15.85 -11.71
N PHE A 702 -5.85 -14.76 -11.36
CA PHE A 702 -7.18 -14.79 -10.75
C PHE A 702 -8.24 -14.33 -11.76
N TYR A 703 -9.33 -15.08 -11.83
CA TYR A 703 -10.42 -14.86 -12.75
C TYR A 703 -11.65 -14.34 -12.02
N PHE A 704 -12.26 -13.30 -12.57
CA PHE A 704 -13.64 -12.93 -12.27
C PHE A 704 -14.53 -14.06 -12.79
N VAL A 705 -15.23 -14.76 -11.90
CA VAL A 705 -16.20 -15.81 -12.24
C VAL A 705 -17.54 -15.45 -11.63
N SER A 706 -18.59 -15.35 -12.44
CA SER A 706 -19.93 -15.01 -11.98
C SER A 706 -21.00 -15.83 -12.67
N TRP A 707 -21.90 -16.41 -11.89
CA TRP A 707 -23.10 -17.12 -12.33
C TRP A 707 -24.38 -16.28 -12.21
N ASP A 708 -24.23 -15.00 -11.90
CA ASP A 708 -25.32 -14.02 -11.89
C ASP A 708 -25.93 -13.85 -13.30
N SER A 709 -27.15 -14.34 -13.48
CA SER A 709 -27.85 -14.34 -14.77
C SER A 709 -28.03 -12.95 -15.38
N ASP A 710 -28.09 -11.90 -14.55
CA ASP A 710 -28.32 -10.54 -15.02
C ASP A 710 -27.08 -9.93 -15.71
N ILE A 711 -25.88 -10.46 -15.42
CA ILE A 711 -24.62 -9.94 -16.01
C ILE A 711 -24.02 -10.88 -17.04
N ILE A 712 -24.64 -12.03 -17.31
CA ILE A 712 -24.26 -12.89 -18.43
C ILE A 712 -24.59 -12.12 -19.72
N PRO A 713 -23.57 -11.74 -20.53
CA PRO A 713 -23.82 -10.93 -21.70
C PRO A 713 -24.55 -11.76 -22.78
N PRO A 714 -25.55 -11.17 -23.45
CA PRO A 714 -26.26 -11.86 -24.53
C PRO A 714 -25.41 -12.03 -25.80
N GLN A 715 -24.43 -11.14 -26.02
CA GLN A 715 -23.55 -11.19 -27.18
C GLN A 715 -22.19 -11.78 -26.80
N ARG A 716 -21.62 -12.58 -27.70
CA ARG A 716 -20.27 -13.13 -27.59
C ARG A 716 -19.37 -12.48 -28.62
N PHE A 717 -18.12 -12.23 -28.25
CA PHE A 717 -17.11 -11.70 -29.15
C PHE A 717 -15.91 -12.66 -29.24
N ARG A 718 -15.25 -12.71 -30.40
CA ARG A 718 -14.08 -13.58 -30.57
C ARG A 718 -12.90 -13.02 -29.77
N PRO A 719 -12.14 -13.85 -29.01
CA PRO A 719 -10.97 -13.37 -28.28
C PRO A 719 -9.92 -12.81 -29.24
N MET A 720 -9.16 -11.81 -28.78
CA MET A 720 -8.01 -11.28 -29.53
C MET A 720 -6.93 -12.36 -29.67
N ASN A 721 -6.05 -12.22 -30.65
CA ASN A 721 -4.83 -13.02 -30.67
C ASN A 721 -3.80 -12.40 -29.71
N TYR A 722 -3.44 -13.16 -28.67
CA TYR A 722 -2.48 -12.78 -27.63
C TYR A 722 -1.06 -13.30 -27.90
N THR A 723 -0.74 -13.68 -29.14
CA THR A 723 0.64 -14.04 -29.50
C THR A 723 1.58 -12.89 -29.13
N PRO A 724 2.58 -13.14 -28.27
CA PRO A 724 3.52 -12.12 -27.85
C PRO A 724 4.41 -11.69 -29.01
N GLN A 725 4.93 -10.47 -28.94
CA GLN A 725 5.94 -10.01 -29.89
C GLN A 725 7.25 -10.79 -29.71
N ARG A 726 8.03 -10.89 -30.79
CA ARG A 726 9.34 -11.55 -30.73
C ARG A 726 10.23 -10.79 -29.74
N PRO A 727 10.81 -11.46 -28.74
CA PRO A 727 11.77 -10.85 -27.82
C PRO A 727 12.99 -10.31 -28.57
N ILE A 728 13.60 -9.26 -28.05
CA ILE A 728 14.88 -8.73 -28.54
C ILE A 728 16.01 -9.50 -27.85
N GLU A 729 16.76 -10.32 -28.57
CA GLU A 729 17.85 -11.13 -28.01
C GLU A 729 19.20 -10.52 -28.35
N LEU A 730 20.12 -10.53 -27.39
CA LEU A 730 21.51 -10.12 -27.57
C LEU A 730 22.36 -11.29 -28.06
N GLU A 731 23.48 -10.97 -28.72
CA GLU A 731 24.46 -11.97 -29.17
C GLU A 731 25.42 -12.39 -28.05
N HIS A 732 25.52 -11.62 -26.97
CA HIS A 732 26.38 -11.85 -25.81
C HIS A 732 25.58 -12.10 -24.52
N GLU A 733 26.29 -12.28 -23.39
CA GLU A 733 25.65 -12.44 -22.07
C GLU A 733 25.21 -11.09 -21.52
N VAL A 734 24.01 -11.04 -20.94
CA VAL A 734 23.43 -9.80 -20.40
C VAL A 734 24.30 -9.26 -19.26
N THR A 735 24.66 -7.98 -19.32
CA THR A 735 25.39 -7.29 -18.26
C THR A 735 24.44 -6.55 -17.30
N MET A 736 24.91 -6.23 -16.09
CA MET A 736 24.08 -5.51 -15.13
C MET A 736 23.88 -4.04 -15.50
N GLU A 737 24.81 -3.48 -16.27
CA GLU A 737 24.73 -2.16 -16.87
C GLU A 737 23.56 -2.11 -17.86
N GLU A 738 23.42 -3.12 -18.73
CA GLU A 738 22.29 -3.24 -19.67
C GLU A 738 20.96 -3.42 -18.92
N VAL A 739 20.95 -4.17 -17.82
CA VAL A 739 19.75 -4.33 -16.98
C VAL A 739 19.34 -3.00 -16.34
N ALA A 740 20.30 -2.20 -15.88
CA ALA A 740 20.05 -0.86 -15.32
C ALA A 740 19.52 0.12 -16.39
N GLU A 741 20.06 0.07 -17.61
CA GLU A 741 19.56 0.84 -18.75
C GLU A 741 18.13 0.41 -19.11
N SER A 742 17.89 -0.89 -19.25
CA SER A 742 16.56 -1.45 -19.55
C SER A 742 15.51 -1.06 -18.50
N PHE A 743 15.88 -1.02 -17.22
CA PHE A 743 15.02 -0.50 -16.16
C PHE A 743 14.67 0.98 -16.38
N THR A 744 15.67 1.80 -16.69
CA THR A 744 15.47 3.24 -16.90
C THR A 744 14.61 3.50 -18.15
N ASP A 745 14.85 2.73 -19.22
CA ASP A 745 14.04 2.74 -20.45
C ASP A 745 12.61 2.29 -20.23
N TYR A 746 12.37 1.33 -19.34
CA TYR A 746 11.02 0.94 -18.97
C TYR A 746 10.24 2.12 -18.37
N ILE A 747 10.87 2.93 -17.50
CA ILE A 747 10.22 4.11 -16.88
C ILE A 747 9.81 5.12 -17.96
N VAL A 748 10.65 5.32 -18.97
CA VAL A 748 10.33 6.17 -20.14
C VAL A 748 9.10 5.66 -20.89
N ASN A 749 8.95 4.34 -20.97
CA ASN A 749 7.95 3.69 -21.81
C ASN A 749 6.76 3.10 -21.01
N ASP A 750 6.58 3.50 -19.74
CA ASP A 750 5.43 3.09 -18.92
C ASP A 750 4.12 3.74 -19.41
N MET A 751 3.54 3.13 -20.45
CA MET A 751 2.35 3.64 -21.14
C MET A 751 1.04 2.98 -20.68
N LEU A 752 1.09 1.97 -19.79
CA LEU A 752 -0.07 1.16 -19.40
C LEU A 752 -1.21 2.02 -18.84
N GLY A 753 -0.88 2.94 -17.94
CA GLY A 753 -1.87 3.86 -17.34
C GLY A 753 -2.50 4.80 -18.37
N ILE A 754 -1.72 5.24 -19.36
CA ILE A 754 -2.19 6.12 -20.45
C ILE A 754 -3.13 5.35 -21.38
N ILE A 755 -2.75 4.14 -21.78
CA ILE A 755 -3.55 3.25 -22.63
C ILE A 755 -4.89 2.93 -21.97
N SER A 756 -4.88 2.53 -20.69
CA SER A 756 -6.10 2.17 -19.96
C SER A 756 -7.06 3.36 -19.79
N ASN A 757 -6.52 4.55 -19.49
CA ASN A 757 -7.31 5.78 -19.41
C ASN A 757 -7.89 6.17 -20.78
N ALA A 758 -7.08 6.13 -21.83
CA ALA A 758 -7.53 6.43 -23.19
C ALA A 758 -8.64 5.47 -23.63
N HIS A 759 -8.48 4.17 -23.37
CA HIS A 759 -9.50 3.16 -23.66
C HIS A 759 -10.81 3.47 -22.94
N THR A 760 -10.75 3.78 -21.64
CA THR A 760 -11.92 4.16 -20.84
C THR A 760 -12.64 5.37 -21.44
N VAL A 761 -11.89 6.39 -21.87
CA VAL A 761 -12.46 7.61 -22.49
C VAL A 761 -13.13 7.31 -23.82
N PHE A 762 -12.47 6.56 -24.72
CA PHE A 762 -13.03 6.28 -26.05
C PHE A 762 -14.19 5.30 -25.97
N ALA A 763 -14.14 4.30 -25.09
CA ALA A 763 -15.26 3.39 -24.89
C ALA A 763 -16.49 4.10 -24.31
N ASP A 764 -16.31 5.16 -23.50
CA ASP A 764 -17.42 6.00 -23.04
C ASP A 764 -18.03 6.84 -24.18
N ARG A 765 -17.16 7.50 -24.96
CA ARG A 765 -17.56 8.50 -25.96
C ARG A 765 -18.09 7.91 -27.26
N GLU A 766 -17.52 6.81 -27.74
CA GLU A 766 -17.80 6.30 -29.07
C GLU A 766 -19.07 5.44 -29.13
N PRO A 767 -19.84 5.47 -30.23
CA PRO A 767 -21.10 4.75 -30.33
C PRO A 767 -20.95 3.24 -30.11
N GLN A 768 -19.92 2.63 -30.70
CA GLN A 768 -19.59 1.20 -30.61
C GLN A 768 -18.86 0.81 -29.31
N LYS A 769 -18.67 1.74 -28.37
CA LYS A 769 -18.02 1.50 -27.07
C LYS A 769 -16.65 0.81 -27.25
N ALA A 770 -16.40 -0.29 -26.53
CA ALA A 770 -15.14 -1.03 -26.62
C ALA A 770 -14.92 -1.78 -27.95
N MET A 771 -15.96 -1.93 -28.80
CA MET A 771 -15.80 -2.48 -30.16
C MET A 771 -15.30 -1.46 -31.18
N SER A 772 -15.16 -0.19 -30.78
CA SER A 772 -14.64 0.84 -31.69
C SER A 772 -13.21 0.55 -32.13
N GLY A 773 -12.88 0.94 -33.37
CA GLY A 773 -11.54 0.70 -33.92
C GLY A 773 -10.39 1.30 -33.09
N ARG A 774 -10.64 2.38 -32.34
CA ARG A 774 -9.65 2.98 -31.43
C ARG A 774 -9.49 2.15 -30.15
N CYS A 775 -10.57 1.67 -29.56
CA CYS A 775 -10.52 0.79 -28.39
C CYS A 775 -9.85 -0.55 -28.72
N MET A 776 -10.14 -1.14 -29.89
CA MET A 776 -9.53 -2.39 -30.33
C MET A 776 -8.01 -2.25 -30.50
N LYS A 777 -7.53 -1.14 -31.08
CA LYS A 777 -6.09 -0.84 -31.17
C LYS A 777 -5.46 -0.64 -29.78
N LEU A 778 -6.14 0.08 -28.89
CA LEU A 778 -5.67 0.28 -27.51
C LEU A 778 -5.63 -1.03 -26.72
N ALA A 779 -6.56 -1.96 -26.95
CA ALA A 779 -6.53 -3.28 -26.34
C ALA A 779 -5.30 -4.08 -26.79
N LYS A 780 -4.93 -4.03 -28.08
CA LYS A 780 -3.69 -4.63 -28.57
C LYS A 780 -2.44 -4.00 -27.96
N LEU A 781 -2.36 -2.66 -27.95
CA LEU A 781 -1.24 -1.96 -27.30
C LEU A 781 -1.14 -2.26 -25.80
N CYS A 782 -2.28 -2.46 -25.12
CA CYS A 782 -2.29 -2.85 -23.72
C CYS A 782 -1.69 -4.25 -23.51
N SER A 783 -2.03 -5.21 -24.37
CA SER A 783 -1.43 -6.55 -24.33
C SER A 783 0.08 -6.46 -24.51
N ASP A 784 0.54 -5.73 -25.54
CA ASP A 784 1.97 -5.60 -25.84
C ASP A 784 2.70 -4.92 -24.68
N ALA A 785 2.08 -3.92 -24.03
CA ALA A 785 2.67 -3.20 -22.90
C ALA A 785 2.73 -4.02 -21.59
N VAL A 786 1.84 -5.00 -21.41
CA VAL A 786 1.90 -5.94 -20.27
C VAL A 786 3.09 -6.90 -20.41
N ASP A 787 3.43 -7.27 -21.64
CA ASP A 787 4.55 -8.18 -21.94
C ASP A 787 5.89 -7.46 -22.15
N ALA A 788 5.89 -6.14 -22.37
CA ALA A 788 7.09 -5.33 -22.52
C ALA A 788 8.18 -5.58 -21.45
N PRO A 789 7.86 -5.73 -20.14
CA PRO A 789 8.83 -6.12 -19.11
C PRO A 789 9.56 -7.45 -19.32
N LYS A 790 9.04 -8.32 -20.20
CA LYS A 790 9.60 -9.65 -20.50
C LYS A 790 10.16 -9.76 -21.91
N THR A 791 9.71 -8.91 -22.83
CA THR A 791 10.12 -8.93 -24.24
C THR A 791 11.14 -7.84 -24.58
N GLY A 792 11.18 -6.76 -23.80
CA GLY A 792 11.98 -5.57 -24.08
C GLY A 792 11.41 -4.68 -25.18
N VAL A 793 10.23 -4.99 -25.72
CA VAL A 793 9.64 -4.21 -26.81
C VAL A 793 8.99 -2.93 -26.29
N VAL A 794 9.39 -1.79 -26.87
CA VAL A 794 8.83 -0.47 -26.56
C VAL A 794 7.46 -0.31 -27.20
N VAL A 795 6.48 0.13 -26.41
CA VAL A 795 5.10 0.37 -26.87
C VAL A 795 4.85 1.86 -27.02
N GLU A 796 4.63 2.31 -28.25
CA GLU A 796 4.27 3.69 -28.55
C GLU A 796 2.76 3.86 -28.71
N VAL A 797 2.21 4.92 -28.09
CA VAL A 797 0.80 5.30 -28.25
C VAL A 797 0.69 6.47 -29.24
N PRO A 798 0.13 6.25 -30.45
CA PRO A 798 -0.09 7.30 -31.44
C PRO A 798 -0.90 8.47 -30.89
N CYS A 799 -0.63 9.69 -31.35
CA CYS A 799 -1.36 10.89 -30.93
C CYS A 799 -2.89 10.76 -31.16
N SER A 800 -3.30 10.05 -32.22
CA SER A 800 -4.70 9.77 -32.53
C SER A 800 -5.38 8.84 -31.51
N LEU A 801 -4.63 8.16 -30.65
CA LEU A 801 -5.13 7.30 -29.57
C LEU A 801 -4.94 7.92 -28.17
N ARG A 802 -4.63 9.23 -28.09
CA ARG A 802 -4.54 9.96 -26.83
C ARG A 802 -5.83 10.74 -26.54
N ALA A 803 -6.27 10.72 -25.29
CA ALA A 803 -7.48 11.42 -24.84
C ALA A 803 -7.19 12.89 -24.50
N ASN A 804 -7.93 13.81 -25.12
CA ASN A 804 -7.81 15.26 -24.88
C ASN A 804 -8.88 15.82 -23.93
N GLN A 805 -9.98 15.09 -23.74
CA GLN A 805 -11.10 15.45 -22.87
C GLN A 805 -11.53 14.20 -22.11
N TYR A 806 -11.86 14.34 -20.83
CA TYR A 806 -12.10 13.22 -19.92
C TYR A 806 -13.55 13.21 -19.41
N PRO A 807 -14.17 12.06 -19.18
CA PRO A 807 -15.51 12.01 -18.61
C PRO A 807 -15.50 12.47 -17.13
N ASP A 808 -16.63 13.01 -16.68
CA ASP A 808 -16.85 13.58 -15.34
C ASP A 808 -16.49 12.62 -14.21
N PHE A 809 -16.74 11.32 -14.36
CA PHE A 809 -16.41 10.31 -13.35
C PHE A 809 -14.91 10.08 -13.14
N MET A 810 -14.04 10.61 -14.00
CA MET A 810 -12.57 10.55 -13.80
C MET A 810 -12.03 11.71 -12.96
N GLU A 811 -12.84 12.72 -12.66
CA GLU A 811 -12.53 13.84 -11.76
C GLU A 811 -11.17 14.51 -12.05
N LYS A 812 -10.82 14.68 -13.32
CA LYS A 812 -9.60 15.38 -13.74
C LYS A 812 -9.79 16.90 -13.58
N VAL A 813 -9.20 17.46 -12.53
CA VAL A 813 -9.31 18.89 -12.19
C VAL A 813 -8.54 19.76 -13.17
N ASP A 814 -7.42 19.27 -13.70
CA ASP A 814 -6.50 19.99 -14.59
C ASP A 814 -6.76 19.77 -16.08
N LYS A 815 -7.82 19.03 -16.43
CA LYS A 815 -8.13 18.67 -17.82
C LYS A 815 -9.56 19.06 -18.19
N PRO A 816 -9.82 19.38 -19.47
CA PRO A 816 -11.18 19.53 -19.96
C PRO A 816 -12.01 18.27 -19.70
N THR A 817 -13.20 18.43 -19.12
CA THR A 817 -14.12 17.32 -18.80
C THR A 817 -15.44 17.41 -19.56
N TYR A 818 -16.17 16.28 -19.67
CA TYR A 818 -17.52 16.21 -20.21
C TYR A 818 -18.41 15.30 -19.36
N LYS A 819 -19.72 15.56 -19.31
CA LYS A 819 -20.67 14.71 -18.58
C LYS A 819 -20.93 13.41 -19.36
N SER A 820 -20.47 12.27 -18.84
CA SER A 820 -20.67 10.96 -19.48
C SER A 820 -22.17 10.60 -19.51
N LYS A 821 -22.64 10.14 -20.67
CA LYS A 821 -24.02 9.64 -20.85
C LYS A 821 -24.13 8.12 -20.62
N ARG A 822 -23.00 7.42 -20.43
CA ARG A 822 -22.96 5.96 -20.24
C ARG A 822 -23.19 5.56 -18.79
N VAL A 823 -23.30 4.26 -18.56
CA VAL A 823 -23.60 3.67 -17.26
C VAL A 823 -22.61 4.11 -16.18
N ILE A 824 -21.31 4.15 -16.44
CA ILE A 824 -20.30 4.53 -15.43
C ILE A 824 -20.54 5.97 -14.95
N GLY A 825 -20.81 6.91 -15.88
CA GLY A 825 -21.18 8.28 -15.51
C GLY A 825 -22.44 8.36 -14.67
N LYS A 826 -23.48 7.57 -14.99
CA LYS A 826 -24.73 7.49 -14.20
C LYS A 826 -24.45 6.97 -12.79
N LEU A 827 -23.68 5.89 -12.68
CA LEU A 827 -23.29 5.28 -11.41
C LEU A 827 -22.48 6.25 -10.54
N PHE A 828 -21.50 6.94 -11.11
CA PHE A 828 -20.71 7.95 -10.41
C PHE A 828 -21.57 9.05 -9.80
N ARG A 829 -22.48 9.62 -10.60
CA ARG A 829 -23.38 10.69 -10.13
C ARG A 829 -24.38 10.21 -9.09
N GLN A 830 -24.83 8.96 -9.17
CA GLN A 830 -25.68 8.36 -8.13
C GLN A 830 -24.97 8.36 -6.77
N VAL A 831 -23.70 7.93 -6.71
CA VAL A 831 -22.93 7.93 -5.45
C VAL A 831 -22.65 9.35 -4.97
N LYS A 832 -22.25 10.25 -5.88
CA LYS A 832 -21.98 11.66 -5.55
C LYS A 832 -23.20 12.37 -4.93
N ASN A 833 -24.41 12.06 -5.41
CA ASN A 833 -25.63 12.61 -4.83
C ASN A 833 -25.90 12.08 -3.41
N VAL A 834 -25.58 10.81 -3.14
CA VAL A 834 -25.71 10.22 -1.80
C VAL A 834 -24.73 10.88 -0.82
N GLU A 835 -23.47 11.06 -1.23
CA GLU A 835 -22.47 11.76 -0.41
C GLU A 835 -22.93 13.19 -0.06
N LEU A 836 -23.43 13.94 -1.05
CA LEU A 836 -23.96 15.30 -0.84
C LEU A 836 -25.17 15.34 0.10
N GLY A 837 -26.05 14.34 0.06
CA GLY A 837 -27.21 14.25 0.96
C GLY A 837 -26.87 13.79 2.38
N SER A 838 -25.85 12.95 2.54
CA SER A 838 -25.47 12.34 3.83
C SER A 838 -24.74 13.29 4.77
N HIS A 839 -24.30 14.47 4.30
CA HIS A 839 -23.68 15.50 5.13
C HIS A 839 -24.66 16.24 6.07
N SER A 840 -25.94 15.88 6.07
CA SER A 840 -26.99 16.54 6.85
C SER A 840 -27.40 15.84 8.16
N ASP A 841 -26.97 14.58 8.39
CA ASP A 841 -27.35 13.84 9.61
C ASP A 841 -26.31 13.97 10.73
N SER A 842 -26.73 14.54 11.86
CA SER A 842 -25.86 14.94 12.99
C SER A 842 -25.77 13.93 14.13
N SER A 843 -26.21 12.68 13.94
CA SER A 843 -26.42 11.72 15.05
C SER A 843 -25.32 10.69 15.27
N SER A 844 -24.30 10.59 14.41
CA SER A 844 -23.20 9.62 14.57
C SER A 844 -22.03 10.16 15.40
N ILE A 845 -21.36 9.28 16.16
CA ILE A 845 -20.14 9.63 16.93
C ILE A 845 -19.03 9.95 15.93
N LYS A 846 -18.64 11.22 15.81
CA LYS A 846 -17.56 11.65 14.90
C LYS A 846 -16.17 11.50 15.51
N SER A 847 -16.06 11.62 16.84
CA SER A 847 -14.81 11.48 17.59
C SER A 847 -15.08 11.13 19.06
N PHE A 848 -14.11 10.51 19.72
CA PHE A 848 -14.22 10.13 21.14
C PHE A 848 -13.82 11.30 22.06
N THR A 849 -14.77 12.19 22.31
CA THR A 849 -14.60 13.32 23.23
C THR A 849 -14.85 12.92 24.69
N LEU A 850 -14.40 13.74 25.65
CA LEU A 850 -14.70 13.53 27.07
C LEU A 850 -16.21 13.39 27.34
N GLY A 851 -17.05 14.16 26.63
CA GLY A 851 -18.50 14.06 26.73
C GLY A 851 -19.07 12.72 26.21
N VAL A 852 -18.41 12.09 25.24
CA VAL A 852 -18.74 10.74 24.76
C VAL A 852 -18.27 9.71 25.79
N ALA A 853 -17.05 9.85 26.34
CA ALA A 853 -16.54 8.97 27.39
C ALA A 853 -17.50 8.89 28.60
N CYS A 854 -18.04 10.03 29.03
CA CYS A 854 -18.98 10.09 30.15
C CYS A 854 -20.31 9.37 29.88
N LYS A 855 -20.71 9.24 28.61
CA LYS A 855 -21.99 8.64 28.21
C LYS A 855 -21.87 7.17 27.83
N CYS A 856 -20.71 6.77 27.31
CA CYS A 856 -20.48 5.46 26.69
C CYS A 856 -19.67 4.50 27.56
N TYR A 857 -19.18 4.92 28.73
CA TYR A 857 -18.52 4.00 29.66
C TYR A 857 -19.48 2.89 30.09
N ASP A 858 -19.07 1.64 29.93
CA ASP A 858 -19.86 0.44 30.23
C ASP A 858 -19.47 -0.14 31.60
N PRO A 859 -20.28 0.05 32.66
CA PRO A 859 -19.96 -0.46 34.00
C PRO A 859 -19.95 -2.00 34.07
N ASP A 860 -20.56 -2.69 33.09
CA ASP A 860 -20.51 -4.16 33.04
C ASP A 860 -19.07 -4.67 32.80
N MET A 861 -18.18 -3.80 32.33
CA MET A 861 -16.77 -4.15 32.12
C MET A 861 -15.96 -4.18 33.42
N GLU A 862 -16.50 -3.72 34.55
CA GLU A 862 -15.82 -3.76 35.86
C GLU A 862 -15.93 -5.16 36.47
N VAL A 863 -14.77 -5.78 36.70
CA VAL A 863 -14.58 -7.11 37.29
C VAL A 863 -13.77 -6.94 38.57
N ASP A 864 -14.17 -7.63 39.63
CA ASP A 864 -13.51 -7.52 40.94
C ASP A 864 -11.99 -7.77 40.83
N GLY A 865 -11.19 -6.88 41.43
CA GLY A 865 -9.72 -6.97 41.41
C GLY A 865 -9.04 -6.31 40.21
N PHE A 866 -9.79 -5.61 39.35
CA PHE A 866 -9.19 -4.87 38.23
C PHE A 866 -8.30 -3.69 38.68
N GLU A 867 -8.57 -3.13 39.85
CA GLU A 867 -7.86 -1.99 40.41
C GLU A 867 -6.38 -2.28 40.62
N ASP A 868 -6.03 -3.53 40.97
CA ASP A 868 -4.66 -3.99 41.19
C ASP A 868 -3.80 -3.92 39.91
N TYR A 869 -4.44 -3.86 38.73
CA TYR A 869 -3.77 -3.86 37.43
C TYR A 869 -3.86 -2.51 36.69
N ILE A 870 -4.41 -1.46 37.32
CA ILE A 870 -4.57 -0.15 36.69
C ILE A 870 -3.23 0.47 36.30
N ASP A 871 -2.23 0.41 37.18
CA ASP A 871 -0.92 1.04 36.90
C ASP A 871 -0.19 0.37 35.73
N ASP A 872 -0.24 -0.96 35.66
CA ASP A 872 0.27 -1.73 34.52
C ASP A 872 -0.50 -1.41 33.24
N ALA A 873 -1.83 -1.35 33.31
CA ALA A 873 -2.68 -1.01 32.17
C ALA A 873 -2.39 0.40 31.63
N ILE A 874 -2.11 1.39 32.50
CA ILE A 874 -1.70 2.74 32.08
C ILE A 874 -0.37 2.68 31.33
N ASN A 875 0.60 1.90 31.82
CA ASN A 875 1.90 1.77 31.18
C ASN A 875 1.78 1.13 29.79
N TYR A 876 1.10 -0.01 29.68
CA TYR A 876 0.88 -0.68 28.39
C TYR A 876 0.03 0.15 27.43
N LYS A 877 -0.97 0.89 27.92
CA LYS A 877 -1.73 1.81 27.08
C LYS A 877 -0.85 2.92 26.51
N ARG A 878 0.02 3.52 27.32
CA ARG A 878 0.95 4.55 26.84
C ARG A 878 1.89 4.00 25.78
N GLU A 879 2.41 2.79 25.98
CA GLU A 879 3.29 2.13 25.02
C GLU A 879 2.56 1.83 23.69
N TYR A 880 1.34 1.29 23.77
CA TYR A 880 0.51 1.01 22.61
C TYR A 880 0.16 2.29 21.84
N ASP A 881 -0.34 3.31 22.52
CA ASP A 881 -0.74 4.58 21.91
C ASP A 881 0.48 5.29 21.28
N TYR A 882 1.65 5.19 21.92
CA TYR A 882 2.91 5.68 21.38
C TYR A 882 3.25 4.97 20.08
N LYS A 883 3.32 3.63 20.06
CA LYS A 883 3.64 2.82 18.87
C LYS A 883 2.62 2.96 17.74
N LEU A 884 1.32 2.97 18.04
CA LEU A 884 0.26 3.15 17.04
C LEU A 884 0.26 4.56 16.44
N GLY A 885 0.31 5.59 17.30
CA GLY A 885 0.42 6.97 16.83
C GLY A 885 1.70 7.19 16.03
N ASN A 886 2.77 6.45 16.36
CA ASN A 886 4.02 6.50 15.62
C ASN A 886 3.89 5.99 14.18
N LEU A 887 3.11 4.93 13.97
CA LEU A 887 2.76 4.45 12.63
C LEU A 887 1.86 5.46 11.90
N MET A 888 0.85 6.00 12.58
CA MET A 888 -0.07 6.97 11.99
C MET A 888 0.67 8.22 11.49
N ASP A 889 1.53 8.81 12.32
CA ASP A 889 2.32 9.98 11.96
C ASP A 889 3.28 9.67 10.81
N TYR A 890 3.97 8.52 10.88
CA TYR A 890 4.89 8.09 9.84
C TYR A 890 4.20 8.00 8.48
N TYR A 891 3.03 7.34 8.38
CA TYR A 891 2.27 7.22 7.13
C TYR A 891 1.37 8.44 6.82
N GLY A 892 1.28 9.42 7.73
CA GLY A 892 0.39 10.57 7.63
C GLY A 892 -1.10 10.19 7.60
N ILE A 893 -1.49 9.19 8.39
CA ILE A 893 -2.88 8.76 8.57
C ILE A 893 -3.48 9.55 9.74
N LYS A 894 -4.65 10.14 9.52
CA LYS A 894 -5.26 11.06 10.49
C LYS A 894 -6.07 10.36 11.58
N THR A 895 -6.74 9.26 11.25
CA THR A 895 -7.68 8.61 12.18
C THR A 895 -7.26 7.18 12.51
N GLU A 896 -7.51 6.78 13.76
CA GLU A 896 -7.26 5.41 14.23
C GLU A 896 -8.09 4.39 13.42
N SER A 897 -9.32 4.72 13.07
CA SER A 897 -10.20 3.84 12.28
C SER A 897 -9.68 3.60 10.85
N ASP A 898 -9.05 4.59 10.21
CA ASP A 898 -8.48 4.43 8.87
C ASP A 898 -7.31 3.43 8.88
N ILE A 899 -6.39 3.52 9.86
CA ILE A 899 -5.23 2.64 9.95
C ILE A 899 -5.64 1.21 10.33
N LEU A 900 -6.57 1.03 11.27
CA LEU A 900 -6.99 -0.28 11.75
C LEU A 900 -7.90 -1.03 10.77
N SER A 901 -8.71 -0.31 10.00
CA SER A 901 -9.57 -0.91 8.98
C SER A 901 -8.79 -1.33 7.74
N GLY A 902 -7.54 -0.88 7.58
CA GLY A 902 -6.72 -1.02 6.37
C GLY A 902 -7.29 -0.25 5.16
N ASN A 903 -8.33 0.56 5.37
CA ASN A 903 -9.10 1.23 4.32
C ASN A 903 -8.78 2.72 4.29
N ILE A 904 -7.53 3.04 3.99
CA ILE A 904 -7.03 4.40 4.14
C ILE A 904 -7.62 5.31 3.06
N THR A 905 -8.49 6.23 3.48
CA THR A 905 -9.21 7.19 2.64
C THR A 905 -8.28 8.31 2.13
N SER A 906 -7.33 8.73 2.96
CA SER A 906 -6.23 9.64 2.62
C SER A 906 -4.94 9.23 3.35
N VAL A 907 -3.86 8.99 2.59
CA VAL A 907 -2.49 8.85 3.10
C VAL A 907 -1.75 10.15 2.75
N SER A 908 -0.75 10.56 3.54
CA SER A 908 0.19 11.60 3.09
C SER A 908 0.77 11.23 1.72
N LYS A 909 0.98 12.21 0.83
CA LYS A 909 1.63 11.99 -0.48
C LYS A 909 3.06 11.46 -0.36
N ILE A 910 3.61 11.52 0.85
CA ILE A 910 4.87 10.87 1.20
C ILE A 910 4.77 9.34 1.04
N PHE A 911 3.61 8.72 0.82
CA PHE A 911 3.51 7.26 0.71
C PHE A 911 2.70 6.81 -0.52
N ASP A 912 3.12 5.69 -1.12
CA ASP A 912 2.40 5.06 -2.22
C ASP A 912 1.22 4.28 -1.66
N ARG A 913 0.03 4.86 -1.83
CA ARG A 913 -1.25 4.37 -1.31
C ARG A 913 -1.53 2.88 -1.59
N ARG A 914 -0.98 2.25 -2.63
CA ARG A 914 -1.34 0.85 -2.95
C ARG A 914 -0.47 -0.18 -2.25
N ASN A 915 0.82 0.08 -2.10
CA ASN A 915 1.79 -0.89 -1.60
C ASN A 915 2.09 -0.71 -0.11
N ASP A 916 2.00 0.53 0.37
CA ASP A 916 2.24 0.82 1.78
C ASP A 916 1.07 0.31 2.66
N ILE A 917 -0.12 0.04 2.10
CA ILE A 917 -1.26 -0.57 2.83
C ILE A 917 -0.91 -1.97 3.36
N GLU A 918 -0.24 -2.82 2.58
CA GLU A 918 0.13 -4.15 3.08
C GLU A 918 1.14 -4.04 4.21
N SER A 919 2.17 -3.22 4.06
CA SER A 919 3.16 -2.92 5.12
C SER A 919 2.50 -2.38 6.39
N ILE A 920 1.54 -1.44 6.24
CA ILE A 920 0.75 -0.89 7.34
C ILE A 920 -0.05 -1.98 8.04
N ASN A 921 -0.75 -2.82 7.29
CA ASN A 921 -1.52 -3.94 7.86
C ASN A 921 -0.61 -4.90 8.63
N TYR A 922 0.58 -5.23 8.09
CA TYR A 922 1.55 -6.07 8.81
C TYR A 922 2.07 -5.41 10.09
N ALA A 923 2.35 -4.10 10.07
CA ALA A 923 2.80 -3.36 11.24
C ALA A 923 1.72 -3.30 12.33
N VAL A 924 0.48 -2.99 11.96
CA VAL A 924 -0.68 -2.96 12.89
C VAL A 924 -0.92 -4.34 13.50
N ARG A 925 -0.86 -5.40 12.68
CA ARG A 925 -1.01 -6.79 13.14
C ARG A 925 0.08 -7.17 14.13
N SER A 926 1.34 -6.86 13.81
CA SER A 926 2.49 -7.14 14.69
C SER A 926 2.34 -6.40 16.02
N LEU A 927 1.92 -5.12 15.99
CA LEU A 927 1.66 -4.34 17.20
C LEU A 927 0.53 -4.93 18.06
N LYS A 928 -0.57 -5.41 17.45
CA LYS A 928 -1.65 -6.07 18.18
C LYS A 928 -1.18 -7.36 18.85
N LYS A 929 -0.33 -8.14 18.18
CA LYS A 929 0.23 -9.37 18.74
C LYS A 929 1.21 -9.07 19.88
N GLU A 930 2.05 -8.06 19.72
CA GLU A 930 2.96 -7.58 20.77
C GLU A 930 2.17 -7.11 21.99
N ALA A 931 1.09 -6.34 21.81
CA ALA A 931 0.21 -5.99 22.92
C ALA A 931 -0.35 -7.24 23.62
N ARG A 932 -0.74 -8.27 22.85
CA ARG A 932 -1.21 -9.53 23.42
C ARG A 932 -0.12 -10.31 24.18
N THR A 933 1.16 -10.17 23.84
CA THR A 933 2.24 -10.80 24.62
C THR A 933 2.45 -10.09 25.94
N TRP A 934 2.32 -8.76 26.00
CA TRP A 934 2.36 -8.01 27.27
C TRP A 934 1.28 -8.49 28.24
N PHE A 935 0.06 -8.73 27.74
CA PHE A 935 -1.04 -9.27 28.53
C PHE A 935 -0.74 -10.65 29.13
N ASN A 936 -0.03 -11.50 28.37
CA ASN A 936 0.30 -12.87 28.78
C ASN A 936 1.56 -12.98 29.67
N ALA A 937 2.48 -12.00 29.60
CA ALA A 937 3.78 -12.09 30.26
C ALA A 937 3.73 -12.12 31.80
N THR A 938 2.68 -11.60 32.43
CA THR A 938 2.50 -11.61 33.89
C THR A 938 1.97 -12.95 34.45
N GLN A 939 2.06 -14.06 33.70
CA GLN A 939 1.52 -15.39 34.09
C GLN A 939 2.52 -16.28 34.86
N SER A 940 3.64 -15.76 35.36
CA SER A 940 4.71 -16.58 35.94
C SER A 940 4.60 -16.85 37.45
N ASP A 941 3.43 -16.71 38.09
CA ASP A 941 3.25 -17.11 39.49
C ASP A 941 1.97 -17.94 39.69
N SER A 942 2.14 -19.08 40.34
CA SER A 942 1.18 -20.16 40.56
C SER A 942 0.00 -19.78 41.46
N SER A 943 -1.24 -20.04 41.03
CA SER A 943 -2.34 -20.72 41.76
C SER A 943 -3.72 -20.46 41.11
N THR A 944 -4.71 -21.25 41.53
CA THR A 944 -6.09 -21.40 41.05
C THR A 944 -6.91 -20.09 40.95
N ASP A 945 -6.99 -19.52 39.74
CA ASP A 945 -8.20 -19.12 38.96
C ASP A 945 -7.73 -18.26 37.78
N THR A 946 -7.15 -18.91 36.76
CA THR A 946 -6.47 -18.23 35.64
C THR A 946 -7.39 -17.35 34.81
N ASP A 947 -8.70 -17.66 34.77
CA ASP A 947 -9.67 -16.88 34.00
C ASP A 947 -10.09 -15.59 34.71
N ASP A 948 -10.20 -15.58 36.04
CA ASP A 948 -10.58 -14.40 36.81
C ASP A 948 -9.49 -13.32 36.79
N VAL A 949 -8.22 -13.72 36.90
CA VAL A 949 -7.06 -12.81 36.76
C VAL A 949 -7.02 -12.19 35.36
N CYS A 950 -7.28 -12.98 34.31
CA CYS A 950 -7.35 -12.47 32.95
C CYS A 950 -8.52 -11.50 32.75
N ALA A 951 -9.67 -11.78 33.37
CA ALA A 951 -10.83 -10.89 33.33
C ALA A 951 -10.54 -9.55 34.03
N ALA A 952 -9.93 -9.57 35.22
CA ALA A 952 -9.52 -8.36 35.95
C ALA A 952 -8.53 -7.51 35.15
N LYS A 953 -7.52 -8.12 34.52
CA LYS A 953 -6.57 -7.40 33.65
C LYS A 953 -7.25 -6.78 32.42
N ALA A 954 -8.11 -7.53 31.73
CA ALA A 954 -8.83 -7.04 30.56
C ALA A 954 -9.79 -5.90 30.95
N SER A 955 -10.44 -6.02 32.10
CA SER A 955 -11.24 -4.96 32.72
C SER A 955 -10.42 -3.70 32.97
N ALA A 956 -9.22 -3.81 33.56
CA ALA A 956 -8.32 -2.68 33.77
C ALA A 956 -7.94 -1.99 32.45
N TRP A 957 -7.63 -2.75 31.39
CA TRP A 957 -7.32 -2.22 30.05
C TRP A 957 -8.51 -1.45 29.45
N TYR A 958 -9.73 -1.97 29.60
CA TYR A 958 -10.94 -1.26 29.20
C TYR A 958 -11.13 0.01 30.02
N HIS A 959 -11.00 -0.07 31.35
CA HIS A 959 -11.22 1.04 32.27
C HIS A 959 -10.27 2.22 31.97
N VAL A 960 -8.96 1.99 31.84
CA VAL A 960 -7.99 3.07 31.53
C VAL A 960 -8.19 3.67 30.14
N THR A 961 -8.90 2.97 29.25
CA THR A 961 -9.18 3.43 27.88
C THR A 961 -10.49 4.21 27.78
N TYR A 962 -11.56 3.74 28.42
CA TYR A 962 -12.91 4.32 28.24
C TYR A 962 -13.32 5.25 29.37
N HIS A 963 -12.76 5.10 30.58
CA HIS A 963 -13.25 5.85 31.73
C HIS A 963 -12.87 7.34 31.65
N PRO A 964 -13.79 8.29 31.91
CA PRO A 964 -13.56 9.73 31.74
C PRO A 964 -12.35 10.28 32.49
N VAL A 965 -12.01 9.69 33.64
CA VAL A 965 -10.87 10.10 34.46
C VAL A 965 -9.55 9.97 33.70
N TYR A 966 -9.41 8.96 32.85
CA TYR A 966 -8.18 8.66 32.11
C TYR A 966 -8.13 9.24 30.71
N TRP A 967 -9.22 9.88 30.25
CA TRP A 967 -9.29 10.50 28.93
C TRP A 967 -8.17 11.53 28.74
N GLY A 968 -7.37 11.36 27.68
CA GLY A 968 -6.24 12.23 27.37
C GLY A 968 -5.01 12.10 28.30
N ARG A 969 -5.03 11.24 29.33
CA ARG A 969 -3.88 11.08 30.26
C ARG A 969 -2.69 10.37 29.62
N CYS A 970 -2.92 9.38 28.77
CA CYS A 970 -1.86 8.59 28.14
C CYS A 970 -1.16 9.30 26.97
N ASN A 971 -1.80 10.32 26.38
CA ASN A 971 -1.28 11.07 25.23
C ASN A 971 -0.75 12.48 25.60
N LYS A 972 -0.51 12.72 26.90
CA LYS A 972 -0.08 14.03 27.41
C LYS A 972 1.27 14.44 26.79
N GLY A 973 1.28 15.55 26.06
CA GLY A 973 2.47 16.10 25.39
C GLY A 973 2.66 15.70 23.92
N MET A 974 1.82 14.81 23.37
CA MET A 974 1.93 14.37 21.96
C MET A 974 0.92 15.03 21.01
N GLU A 975 -0.06 15.81 21.52
CA GLU A 975 -1.13 16.44 20.72
C GLU A 975 -1.82 15.47 19.74
N ARG A 976 -2.07 14.23 20.18
CA ARG A 976 -2.78 13.17 19.44
C ARG A 976 -4.18 12.94 20.02
N ASP A 977 -5.07 12.41 19.18
CA ASP A 977 -6.41 11.98 19.60
C ASP A 977 -6.33 10.83 20.63
N HIS A 978 -7.40 10.63 21.39
CA HIS A 978 -7.50 9.52 22.35
C HIS A 978 -7.86 8.22 21.61
N PHE A 979 -6.96 7.25 21.63
CA PHE A 979 -7.11 5.96 20.93
C PHE A 979 -7.88 4.92 21.74
N LEU A 980 -8.70 4.12 21.05
CA LEU A 980 -9.66 3.16 21.60
C LEU A 980 -9.34 1.70 21.34
N SER A 981 -8.40 1.38 20.45
CA SER A 981 -8.15 0.00 20.00
C SER A 981 -7.33 -0.88 20.94
N PHE A 982 -6.58 -0.29 21.87
CA PHE A 982 -5.74 -1.00 22.84
C PHE A 982 -6.46 -2.17 23.57
N PRO A 983 -7.59 -1.96 24.27
CA PRO A 983 -8.27 -3.05 24.98
C PRO A 983 -8.78 -4.13 24.03
N TRP A 984 -9.13 -3.78 22.79
CA TRP A 984 -9.60 -4.72 21.78
C TRP A 984 -8.51 -5.65 21.23
N CYS A 985 -7.24 -5.47 21.60
CA CYS A 985 -6.17 -6.46 21.39
C CYS A 985 -6.45 -7.79 22.12
N VAL A 986 -7.20 -7.75 23.23
CA VAL A 986 -7.66 -8.91 24.00
C VAL A 986 -9.19 -9.05 23.93
N SER A 987 -9.74 -8.79 22.75
CA SER A 987 -11.18 -8.80 22.48
C SER A 987 -11.89 -10.06 23.01
N ASP A 988 -11.28 -11.24 22.90
CA ASP A 988 -11.84 -12.50 23.39
C ASP A 988 -12.20 -12.45 24.89
N LYS A 989 -11.36 -11.82 25.71
CA LYS A 989 -11.60 -11.68 27.15
C LYS A 989 -12.65 -10.62 27.48
N LEU A 990 -12.64 -9.48 26.79
CA LEU A 990 -13.68 -8.44 26.95
C LEU A 990 -15.08 -8.95 26.57
N ILE A 991 -15.13 -9.69 25.47
CA ILE A 991 -16.35 -10.34 24.99
C ILE A 991 -16.87 -11.36 26.02
N GLN A 992 -15.98 -12.13 26.64
CA GLN A 992 -16.34 -13.07 27.71
C GLN A 992 -16.94 -12.35 28.91
N ILE A 993 -16.30 -11.29 29.42
CA ILE A 993 -16.81 -10.46 30.53
C ILE A 993 -18.24 -9.98 30.23
N LYS A 994 -18.47 -9.43 29.04
CA LYS A 994 -19.81 -8.94 28.66
C LYS A 994 -20.84 -10.06 28.64
N ARG A 995 -20.49 -11.23 28.09
CA ARG A 995 -21.39 -12.38 28.01
C ARG A 995 -21.77 -12.88 29.40
N ASP A 996 -20.83 -12.96 30.32
CA ASP A 996 -21.08 -13.49 31.67
C ASP A 996 -21.94 -12.55 32.52
N LYS A 997 -21.70 -11.22 32.44
CA LYS A 997 -22.58 -10.22 33.07
C LYS A 997 -23.99 -10.22 32.47
N THR A 998 -24.10 -10.38 31.15
CA THR A 998 -25.40 -10.47 30.46
C THR A 998 -26.16 -11.73 30.86
N ARG A 999 -25.48 -12.88 30.97
CA ARG A 999 -26.05 -14.14 31.47
C ARG A 999 -26.52 -14.00 32.92
N THR A 1000 -25.74 -13.33 33.76
CA THR A 1000 -26.09 -13.08 35.16
C THR A 1000 -27.35 -12.20 35.26
N ARG A 1001 -27.43 -11.10 34.50
CA ARG A 1001 -28.65 -10.27 34.42
C ARG A 1001 -29.86 -11.03 33.92
N ASN A 1002 -29.71 -11.83 32.86
CA ASN A 1002 -30.82 -12.63 32.33
C ASN A 1002 -31.29 -13.69 33.33
N SER A 1003 -30.37 -14.29 34.09
CA SER A 1003 -30.69 -15.25 35.15
C SER A 1003 -31.42 -14.58 36.31
N LEU A 1004 -31.01 -13.37 36.71
CA LEU A 1004 -31.69 -12.56 37.72
C LEU A 1004 -33.09 -12.13 37.26
N LEU A 1005 -33.26 -11.72 36.00
CA LEU A 1005 -34.56 -11.36 35.42
C LEU A 1005 -35.52 -12.56 35.32
N MET A 1006 -35.01 -13.77 35.05
CA MET A 1006 -35.81 -15.00 35.07
C MET A 1006 -36.14 -15.47 36.49
N ALA A 1007 -35.25 -15.24 37.46
CA ALA A 1007 -35.53 -15.45 38.88
C ALA A 1007 -36.63 -14.49 39.40
N ASP A 1008 -36.63 -13.24 38.94
CA ASP A 1008 -37.68 -12.25 39.28
C ASP A 1008 -39.03 -12.59 38.64
N GLN A 1009 -39.05 -13.03 37.37
CA GLN A 1009 -40.29 -13.45 36.71
C GLN A 1009 -40.89 -14.73 37.31
N SER A 1010 -40.06 -15.66 37.79
CA SER A 1010 -40.52 -16.84 38.53
C SER A 1010 -41.00 -16.49 39.94
N GLY A 1011 -40.40 -15.50 40.60
CA GLY A 1011 -40.90 -14.90 41.84
C GLY A 1011 -42.30 -14.28 41.69
N VAL A 1012 -42.54 -13.53 40.60
CA VAL A 1012 -43.85 -12.92 40.30
C VAL A 1012 -44.92 -13.97 39.93
N LEU A 1013 -44.53 -15.10 39.31
CA LEU A 1013 -45.43 -16.24 39.08
C LEU A 1013 -45.79 -16.98 40.38
N LEU A 1014 -44.84 -17.13 41.30
CA LEU A 1014 -45.07 -17.71 42.63
C LEU A 1014 -45.99 -16.84 43.52
N ASP A 1015 -45.90 -15.50 43.42
CA ASP A 1015 -46.82 -14.58 44.11
C ASP A 1015 -48.21 -14.51 43.46
N LYS A 1016 -48.32 -14.70 42.14
CA LYS A 1016 -49.62 -14.90 41.47
C LYS A 1016 -50.30 -16.22 41.85
N PHE A 1017 -49.54 -17.29 42.09
CA PHE A 1017 -50.10 -18.54 42.61
C PHE A 1017 -50.50 -18.46 44.09
N ARG A 1018 -49.84 -17.62 44.90
CA ARG A 1018 -50.22 -17.39 46.32
C ARG A 1018 -51.45 -16.50 46.50
N SER A 1019 -51.75 -15.61 45.54
CA SER A 1019 -52.94 -14.74 45.59
C SER A 1019 -54.23 -15.39 45.06
N MET A 1020 -54.16 -16.55 44.40
CA MET A 1020 -55.33 -17.40 44.08
C MET A 1020 -55.62 -18.41 45.20
N ARG A 1021 -55.96 -17.92 46.40
CA ARG A 1021 -56.69 -18.73 47.40
C ARG A 1021 -58.17 -18.38 47.33
N PHE A 1022 -58.97 -19.35 46.91
CA PHE A 1022 -60.44 -19.28 46.88
C PHE A 1022 -61.03 -18.96 48.28
N PRO A 1023 -62.06 -18.11 48.38
CA PRO A 1023 -62.82 -17.94 49.61
C PRO A 1023 -63.72 -19.18 49.85
N LYS A 1024 -63.95 -19.51 51.13
CA LYS A 1024 -64.98 -20.46 51.54
C LYS A 1024 -66.38 -19.93 51.26
#